data_AF-Q2W9L4-F1
#
_entry.id   AF-Q2W9L4-F1
#
_cell.length_a   1.000
_cell.length_b   1.000
_cell.length_c   1.000
_cell.angle_alpha   90.00
_cell.angle_beta   90.00
_cell.angle_gamma   90.00
#
_symmetry.space_group_name_H-M   'P 1'
#
loop_
_entity.id
_entity.type
_entity.pdbx_description
1 polymer ?
#
loop_
_entity_poly.entity_id
_entity_poly.type
_entity_poly.pdbx_seq_one_letter_code
_entity_poly.pdbx_strand_id
1 'polypeptide(L)'
;MGIAHFAPGHVQTADVEQRWGGKAQRWLGTDQPDPSSTDVRMCRRNDTMSLVLNAGGKQSDLCGSRVRGYCPHHESGDGDLCGYRRQHIVAAEGHVQHWCFTHASLPHPMPEPLKGQGFDEVIIDESPKGQGFDEVIIDESPWLTTMIGHENILIDSLISKKWIIPDAESDFVGLPTHRTNQLLQYIIQAFCASGIGRLRKSSMKMIRSLECKTVIYYLLRTKIEIADIVTPEMSKAAAERALEAAKSHNALLMKLKQLLELVVLTLEGPGDESPYLQVADGSSVTMMWRKDIHEDWYSLPIAHLDATMQPEIARQWLPDLSIKSYAETAMVPEGVYIRQVRDQAVSYTMIRPDENASPQNQQTQRNNCACIARFLEAKEHQYAAQRMVAIMPKGTEAEVLRTFTPSANTGIAHFGNIRGFDGWNGVGYEVIIGRPQIKPSDAEEIAWVVFGKVGQSLNGERYPVRDFKRLMADGTGRHAKQVYHPDPCAEAVRWAHTEGELLQVIARARHVWRDPSNPLQIDIATNVPLPIPVNELISWDDLMAEATPLALMAARGIIPDDWNGRALVLSDKFPTVDAAKSWAHRNGAIDFVANSNNKVTIGERHEVNIRPYRYRIAGKRQSSILHARSDISDPRAVAEKYLGPLDRWELVQKSIEGLPPSLVLSPVRGGSVVVPLGFSIRGRPLEEFMRAAA
;
A
#
# COMPACT_ATOMS: atom_id res chain seq x y z
N MET A 1 -1.77 26.00 -21.25
CA MET A 1 -2.11 25.17 -20.09
C MET A 1 -0.89 25.09 -19.18
N GLY A 2 -0.96 25.80 -18.05
CA GLY A 2 0.02 25.62 -16.97
C GLY A 2 -0.58 24.71 -15.91
N ILE A 3 0.18 23.72 -15.48
CA ILE A 3 -0.24 22.72 -14.50
C ILE A 3 0.73 22.80 -13.33
N ALA A 4 0.21 22.87 -12.09
CA ALA A 4 1.04 22.77 -10.90
C ALA A 4 0.70 21.52 -10.11
N HIS A 5 1.71 20.73 -9.74
CA HIS A 5 1.49 19.51 -8.96
C HIS A 5 2.30 19.51 -7.65
N PHE A 6 1.62 19.17 -6.55
CA PHE A 6 2.15 18.98 -5.21
C PHE A 6 2.41 17.48 -4.97
N ALA A 7 3.34 16.87 -5.71
CA ALA A 7 3.66 15.45 -5.52
C ALA A 7 5.00 15.25 -4.79
N PRO A 8 5.10 14.28 -3.86
CA PRO A 8 6.37 13.74 -3.41
C PRO A 8 6.99 12.87 -4.50
N GLY A 9 8.17 13.28 -5.01
CA GLY A 9 9.22 12.45 -5.62
C GLY A 9 8.96 11.69 -6.92
N HIS A 10 7.80 11.04 -7.10
CA HIS A 10 7.63 9.95 -8.06
C HIS A 10 6.95 10.35 -9.37
N VAL A 11 6.17 11.43 -9.40
CA VAL A 11 5.57 11.97 -10.63
C VAL A 11 6.55 12.97 -11.24
N GLN A 12 7.09 12.67 -12.43
CA GLN A 12 7.95 13.60 -13.15
C GLN A 12 7.08 14.63 -13.89
N THR A 13 7.46 15.91 -13.84
CA THR A 13 6.79 16.98 -14.61
C THR A 13 6.75 16.65 -16.12
N ALA A 14 7.76 15.94 -16.62
CA ALA A 14 7.84 15.47 -18.00
C ALA A 14 6.69 14.52 -18.38
N ASP A 15 6.25 13.64 -17.47
CA ASP A 15 5.14 12.72 -17.74
C ASP A 15 3.82 13.48 -17.87
N VAL A 16 3.64 14.52 -17.06
CA VAL A 16 2.47 15.40 -17.09
C VAL A 16 2.44 16.21 -18.39
N GLU A 17 3.58 16.80 -18.79
CA GLU A 17 3.70 17.55 -20.05
C GLU A 17 3.49 16.67 -21.28
N GLN A 18 4.08 15.47 -21.29
CA GLN A 18 3.94 14.53 -22.40
C GLN A 18 2.50 14.07 -22.59
N ARG A 19 1.76 13.85 -21.50
CA ARG A 19 0.38 13.35 -21.55
C ARG A 19 -0.61 14.40 -22.02
N TRP A 20 -0.41 15.67 -21.66
CA TRP A 20 -1.47 16.69 -21.79
C TRP A 20 -1.14 17.87 -22.69
N GLY A 21 0.14 18.10 -22.99
CA GLY A 21 0.59 19.30 -23.70
C GLY A 21 0.46 20.55 -22.82
N GLY A 22 1.52 21.32 -22.70
CA GLY A 22 1.56 22.50 -21.83
C GLY A 22 2.87 22.62 -21.07
N LYS A 23 2.87 23.39 -19.98
CA LYS A 23 4.00 23.50 -19.05
C LYS A 23 3.56 22.98 -17.68
N ALA A 24 4.23 21.94 -17.18
CA ALA A 24 3.99 21.45 -15.83
C ALA A 24 5.09 21.96 -14.90
N GLN A 25 4.69 22.42 -13.72
CA GLN A 25 5.62 22.88 -12.68
C GLN A 25 5.35 22.15 -11.38
N ARG A 26 6.41 21.70 -10.72
CA ARG A 26 6.30 21.09 -9.41
C ARG A 26 6.21 22.19 -8.36
N TRP A 27 5.21 22.14 -7.50
CA TRP A 27 5.14 23.04 -6.35
C TRP A 27 6.00 22.49 -5.22
N LEU A 28 7.10 23.18 -4.91
CA LEU A 28 8.04 22.76 -3.88
C LEU A 28 7.72 23.38 -2.51
N GLY A 29 7.81 22.57 -1.45
CA GLY A 29 7.73 23.00 -0.06
C GLY A 29 8.94 23.86 0.35
N THR A 30 8.83 24.57 1.48
CA THR A 30 9.87 25.52 1.94
C THR A 30 11.24 24.89 2.19
N ASP A 31 11.28 23.59 2.47
CA ASP A 31 12.46 22.81 2.83
C ASP A 31 13.18 22.17 1.64
N GLN A 32 12.53 22.13 0.48
CA GLN A 32 13.07 21.51 -0.74
C GLN A 32 14.22 22.33 -1.34
N PRO A 33 15.14 21.72 -2.11
CA PRO A 33 16.16 22.45 -2.88
C PRO A 33 15.53 23.43 -3.88
N ASP A 34 16.10 24.62 -4.01
CA ASP A 34 15.69 25.64 -4.98
C ASP A 34 16.21 25.26 -6.38
N PRO A 35 15.34 25.01 -7.38
CA PRO A 35 15.78 24.61 -8.72
C PRO A 35 16.66 25.65 -9.43
N SER A 36 16.53 26.92 -9.05
CA SER A 36 17.34 28.01 -9.62
C SER A 36 18.69 28.20 -8.91
N SER A 37 18.93 27.48 -7.81
CA SER A 37 20.15 27.59 -7.00
C SER A 37 20.34 26.33 -6.15
N THR A 38 21.20 25.41 -6.61
CA THR A 38 21.35 24.06 -6.02
C THR A 38 21.81 24.03 -4.56
N ASP A 39 22.44 25.10 -4.06
CA ASP A 39 23.01 25.15 -2.71
C ASP A 39 22.08 25.74 -1.64
N VAL A 40 20.84 26.07 -2.01
CA VAL A 40 19.87 26.69 -1.08
C VAL A 40 18.51 26.04 -1.17
N ARG A 41 17.73 26.21 -0.10
CA ARG A 41 16.33 25.76 -0.04
C ARG A 41 15.39 26.81 -0.61
N MET A 42 14.20 26.36 -0.99
CA MET A 42 13.07 27.17 -1.44
C MET A 42 12.79 28.36 -0.50
N CYS A 43 12.77 28.11 0.81
CA CYS A 43 12.87 29.17 1.82
C CYS A 43 14.32 29.31 2.27
N ARG A 44 14.93 30.49 2.01
CA ARG A 44 16.30 30.82 2.44
C ARG A 44 16.49 30.76 3.95
N ARG A 45 15.40 30.85 4.71
CA ARG A 45 15.37 30.80 6.19
C ARG A 45 14.57 29.61 6.70
N ASN A 46 14.57 28.49 5.98
CA ASN A 46 13.78 27.30 6.34
C ASN A 46 14.07 26.82 7.77
N ASP A 47 15.33 26.87 8.21
CA ASP A 47 15.68 26.47 9.58
C ASP A 47 14.94 27.29 10.66
N THR A 48 14.83 28.61 10.47
CA THR A 48 14.06 29.47 11.37
C THR A 48 12.57 29.27 11.17
N MET A 49 12.13 29.05 9.92
CA MET A 49 10.73 28.75 9.60
C MET A 49 10.24 27.49 10.33
N SER A 50 11.04 26.41 10.31
CA SER A 50 10.71 25.18 11.03
C SER A 50 10.58 25.40 12.54
N LEU A 51 11.41 26.27 13.15
CA LEU A 51 11.26 26.62 14.56
C LEU A 51 9.93 27.34 14.84
N VAL A 52 9.57 28.31 13.99
CA VAL A 52 8.31 29.06 14.09
C VAL A 52 7.10 28.14 13.96
N LEU A 53 7.07 27.27 12.93
CA LEU A 53 5.98 26.32 12.72
C LEU A 53 5.88 25.32 13.88
N ASN A 54 7.00 24.80 14.38
CA ASN A 54 7.03 23.89 15.53
C ASN A 54 6.56 24.55 16.83
N ALA A 55 6.61 25.87 16.95
CA ALA A 55 6.09 26.62 18.09
C ALA A 55 4.59 26.97 17.95
N GLY A 56 3.93 26.52 16.87
CA GLY A 56 2.53 26.82 16.56
C GLY A 56 2.33 28.17 15.86
N GLY A 57 3.39 28.74 15.28
CA GLY A 57 3.32 29.95 14.46
C GLY A 57 2.92 29.66 13.02
N LYS A 58 2.63 30.72 12.27
CA LYS A 58 2.30 30.69 10.84
C LYS A 58 3.51 31.11 10.01
N GLN A 59 3.52 30.74 8.74
CA GLN A 59 4.57 31.18 7.82
C GLN A 59 4.71 32.71 7.76
N SER A 60 3.58 33.43 7.79
CA SER A 60 3.54 34.90 7.81
C SER A 60 4.20 35.51 9.05
N ASP A 61 4.36 34.76 10.14
CA ASP A 61 5.01 35.29 11.35
C ASP A 61 6.50 35.56 11.16
N LEU A 62 7.13 34.82 10.23
CA LEU A 62 8.52 35.01 9.83
C LEU A 62 8.65 35.69 8.46
N CYS A 63 7.73 35.41 7.53
CA CYS A 63 7.74 36.00 6.20
C CYS A 63 7.41 37.50 6.24
N GLY A 64 6.56 37.90 7.19
CA GLY A 64 6.21 39.28 7.46
C GLY A 64 4.87 39.71 6.87
N SER A 65 4.53 40.98 7.12
CA SER A 65 3.32 41.64 6.66
C SER A 65 3.55 43.15 6.56
N ARG A 66 2.63 43.88 5.94
CA ARG A 66 2.71 45.34 5.81
C ARG A 66 2.91 46.06 7.14
N VAL A 67 2.37 45.51 8.23
CA VAL A 67 2.45 46.11 9.58
C VAL A 67 3.76 45.75 10.29
N ARG A 68 4.28 44.54 10.06
CA ARG A 68 5.42 43.98 10.82
C ARG A 68 6.76 44.08 10.08
N GLY A 69 6.75 44.63 8.86
CA GLY A 69 7.86 44.53 7.92
C GLY A 69 7.92 43.14 7.27
N TYR A 70 8.83 42.98 6.34
CA TYR A 70 8.99 41.74 5.57
C TYR A 70 10.35 41.10 5.80
N CYS A 71 10.41 39.78 5.66
CA CYS A 71 11.66 39.05 5.61
C CYS A 71 12.53 39.60 4.46
N PRO A 72 13.87 39.65 4.60
CA PRO A 72 14.76 40.11 3.52
C PRO A 72 14.55 39.38 2.18
N HIS A 73 14.05 38.15 2.19
CA HIS A 73 13.82 37.34 0.98
C HIS A 73 12.36 37.33 0.49
N HIS A 74 11.54 38.25 0.99
CA HIS A 74 10.19 38.51 0.48
C HIS A 74 10.24 39.42 -0.75
N GLU A 75 9.23 39.41 -1.60
CA GLU A 75 9.12 40.33 -2.76
C GLU A 75 9.01 41.81 -2.38
N SER A 76 8.79 42.09 -1.09
CA SER A 76 8.72 43.42 -0.51
C SER A 76 9.82 43.65 0.54
N GLY A 77 10.83 42.78 0.56
CA GLY A 77 12.02 42.91 1.38
C GLY A 77 13.22 43.43 0.58
N ASP A 78 14.33 43.64 1.28
CA ASP A 78 15.52 44.33 0.73
C ASP A 78 16.59 43.39 0.13
N GLY A 79 16.34 42.07 0.06
CA GLY A 79 17.28 41.07 -0.41
C GLY A 79 16.74 40.19 -1.56
N ASP A 80 17.53 39.18 -1.93
CA ASP A 80 17.16 38.27 -3.02
C ASP A 80 15.89 37.48 -2.71
N LEU A 81 14.93 37.52 -3.64
CA LEU A 81 13.66 36.83 -3.55
C LEU A 81 13.85 35.31 -3.38
N CYS A 82 13.24 34.71 -2.36
CA CYS A 82 13.34 33.26 -2.16
C CYS A 82 12.50 32.47 -3.19
N GLY A 83 12.92 31.23 -3.46
CA GLY A 83 12.22 30.35 -4.41
C GLY A 83 10.76 30.12 -4.06
N TYR A 84 10.44 30.06 -2.76
CA TYR A 84 9.07 29.83 -2.32
C TYR A 84 8.15 31.01 -2.69
N ARG A 85 8.59 32.26 -2.51
CA ARG A 85 7.81 33.44 -2.93
C ARG A 85 7.78 33.61 -4.45
N ARG A 86 8.86 33.25 -5.17
CA ARG A 86 8.82 33.18 -6.65
C ARG A 86 7.68 32.30 -7.16
N GLN A 87 7.51 31.10 -6.59
CA GLN A 87 6.39 30.22 -6.94
C GLN A 87 5.02 30.86 -6.66
N HIS A 88 4.87 31.56 -5.53
CA HIS A 88 3.63 32.27 -5.19
C HIS A 88 3.30 33.37 -6.20
N ILE A 89 4.29 34.15 -6.64
CA ILE A 89 4.10 35.21 -7.65
C ILE A 89 3.68 34.60 -8.99
N VAL A 90 4.38 33.55 -9.46
CA VAL A 90 4.06 32.88 -10.74
C VAL A 90 2.64 32.29 -10.72
N ALA A 91 2.22 31.71 -9.59
CA ALA A 91 0.84 31.24 -9.44
C ALA A 91 -0.16 32.40 -9.43
N ALA A 92 0.13 33.48 -8.71
CA ALA A 92 -0.76 34.63 -8.60
C ALA A 92 -0.99 35.36 -9.94
N GLU A 93 -0.05 35.27 -10.88
CA GLU A 93 -0.17 35.84 -12.23
C GLU A 93 -1.12 35.05 -13.16
N GLY A 94 -1.80 33.99 -12.66
CA GLY A 94 -2.87 33.30 -13.37
C GLY A 94 -2.39 32.31 -14.44
N HIS A 95 -1.14 31.87 -14.36
CA HIS A 95 -0.58 30.93 -15.33
C HIS A 95 -0.88 29.46 -15.05
N VAL A 96 -1.50 29.13 -13.91
CA VAL A 96 -1.82 27.75 -13.50
C VAL A 96 -3.32 27.53 -13.52
N GLN A 97 -3.76 26.61 -14.38
CA GLN A 97 -5.18 26.28 -14.58
C GLN A 97 -5.59 25.02 -13.81
N HIS A 98 -4.66 24.06 -13.64
CA HIS A 98 -4.92 22.78 -12.96
C HIS A 98 -3.95 22.59 -11.81
N TRP A 99 -4.50 22.24 -10.64
CA TRP A 99 -3.73 22.00 -9.43
C TRP A 99 -3.89 20.58 -8.94
N CYS A 100 -2.79 19.87 -8.68
CA CYS A 100 -2.82 18.51 -8.16
C CYS A 100 -2.29 18.45 -6.72
N PHE A 101 -3.08 17.96 -5.77
CA PHE A 101 -2.74 17.88 -4.33
C PHE A 101 -2.72 16.45 -3.81
N THR A 102 -1.92 16.21 -2.76
CA THR A 102 -2.09 15.00 -1.96
C THR A 102 -3.32 15.10 -1.07
N HIS A 103 -3.97 13.97 -0.78
CA HIS A 103 -5.08 13.85 0.16
C HIS A 103 -4.78 14.41 1.57
N ALA A 104 -3.52 14.40 1.99
CA ALA A 104 -3.10 14.98 3.27
C ALA A 104 -3.34 16.50 3.35
N SER A 105 -3.65 17.17 2.23
CA SER A 105 -3.99 18.60 2.18
C SER A 105 -5.43 18.88 2.59
N LEU A 106 -6.33 17.89 2.47
CA LEU A 106 -7.78 18.06 2.70
C LEU A 106 -8.13 18.61 4.10
N PRO A 107 -7.46 18.20 5.20
CA PRO A 107 -7.73 18.78 6.53
C PRO A 107 -7.19 20.19 6.76
N HIS A 108 -6.40 20.71 5.82
CA HIS A 108 -5.69 21.98 5.96
C HIS A 108 -6.33 23.05 5.07
N PRO A 109 -6.22 24.33 5.44
CA PRO A 109 -6.67 25.41 4.58
C PRO A 109 -5.99 25.33 3.22
N MET A 110 -6.74 25.70 2.19
CA MET A 110 -6.22 25.79 0.83
C MET A 110 -5.08 26.82 0.79
N PRO A 111 -3.99 26.58 0.03
CA PRO A 111 -2.94 27.57 -0.15
C PRO A 111 -3.47 28.94 -0.61
N GLU A 112 -2.96 30.00 0.00
CA GLU A 112 -3.42 31.39 -0.27
C GLU A 112 -3.47 31.78 -1.75
N PRO A 113 -2.51 31.40 -2.64
CA PRO A 113 -2.58 31.74 -4.05
C PRO A 113 -3.81 31.20 -4.79
N LEU A 114 -4.46 30.16 -4.25
CA LEU A 114 -5.69 29.61 -4.80
C LEU A 114 -6.95 30.34 -4.32
N LYS A 115 -6.85 31.05 -3.20
CA LYS A 115 -8.01 31.72 -2.61
C LYS A 115 -8.37 32.93 -3.46
N GLY A 116 -9.56 32.93 -4.06
CA GLY A 116 -10.10 34.06 -4.81
C GLY A 116 -9.59 34.19 -6.25
N GLN A 117 -8.80 33.23 -6.75
CA GLN A 117 -8.56 33.08 -8.19
C GLN A 117 -9.57 32.06 -8.72
N GLY A 118 -10.31 32.40 -9.80
CA GLY A 118 -11.04 31.37 -10.54
C GLY A 118 -10.02 30.40 -11.13
N PHE A 119 -10.07 29.13 -10.73
CA PHE A 119 -9.18 28.10 -11.24
C PHE A 119 -10.02 27.09 -12.01
N ASP A 120 -9.49 26.63 -13.14
CA ASP A 120 -10.25 25.78 -14.02
C ASP A 120 -10.37 24.34 -13.50
N GLU A 121 -9.57 23.87 -12.52
CA GLU A 121 -9.68 22.51 -11.89
C GLU A 121 -8.74 22.29 -10.69
N VAL A 122 -9.20 21.55 -9.66
CA VAL A 122 -8.33 21.00 -8.61
C VAL A 122 -8.51 19.48 -8.49
N ILE A 123 -7.41 18.74 -8.63
CA ILE A 123 -7.38 17.28 -8.53
C ILE A 123 -6.62 16.89 -7.26
N ILE A 124 -7.14 15.96 -6.48
CA ILE A 124 -6.56 15.42 -5.26
C ILE A 124 -6.23 13.96 -5.56
N ASP A 125 -4.96 13.71 -5.86
CA ASP A 125 -4.48 12.46 -6.44
C ASP A 125 -2.94 12.37 -6.43
N GLU A 126 -2.41 11.18 -6.74
CA GLU A 126 -1.03 10.89 -7.14
C GLU A 126 -0.81 10.77 -8.67
N SER A 127 -1.82 10.78 -9.56
CA SER A 127 -1.66 10.77 -11.04
C SER A 127 -2.88 11.31 -11.82
N PRO A 128 -2.92 12.60 -12.16
CA PRO A 128 -4.17 13.27 -12.49
C PRO A 128 -4.76 12.88 -13.86
N LYS A 129 -6.09 12.96 -14.03
CA LYS A 129 -6.90 12.89 -15.27
C LYS A 129 -8.19 13.71 -15.14
N GLY A 130 -8.27 14.85 -15.83
CA GLY A 130 -9.51 15.63 -15.92
C GLY A 130 -9.42 16.80 -16.90
N GLN A 131 -10.58 17.31 -17.32
CA GLN A 131 -10.75 18.51 -18.15
C GLN A 131 -11.80 19.40 -17.48
N GLY A 132 -11.34 20.48 -16.84
CA GLY A 132 -11.97 21.81 -16.77
C GLY A 132 -13.32 21.94 -16.07
N PHE A 133 -13.32 22.17 -14.76
CA PHE A 133 -14.39 22.75 -13.92
C PHE A 133 -13.81 23.44 -12.67
N ASP A 134 -14.45 24.49 -12.13
CA ASP A 134 -14.20 24.99 -10.76
C ASP A 134 -14.60 23.92 -9.71
N GLU A 135 -13.93 22.77 -9.69
CA GLU A 135 -14.30 21.52 -9.01
C GLU A 135 -13.08 20.89 -8.35
N VAL A 136 -13.32 20.22 -7.23
CA VAL A 136 -12.37 19.34 -6.55
C VAL A 136 -12.63 17.90 -6.97
N ILE A 137 -11.69 17.27 -7.67
CA ILE A 137 -11.71 15.84 -7.95
C ILE A 137 -10.91 15.11 -6.86
N ILE A 138 -11.53 14.17 -6.16
CA ILE A 138 -10.83 13.25 -5.26
C ILE A 138 -10.69 11.91 -5.99
N ASP A 139 -9.47 11.51 -6.34
CA ASP A 139 -9.17 10.22 -6.98
C ASP A 139 -8.48 9.27 -5.99
N GLU A 140 -9.07 8.09 -5.76
CA GLU A 140 -8.63 7.08 -4.78
C GLU A 140 -8.50 7.60 -3.34
N SER A 141 -9.52 7.44 -2.49
CA SER A 141 -9.52 8.09 -1.18
C SER A 141 -8.78 7.33 -0.07
N PRO A 142 -7.71 7.88 0.53
CA PRO A 142 -7.00 7.32 1.67
C PRO A 142 -7.64 7.76 3.00
N TRP A 143 -8.99 7.68 3.08
CA TRP A 143 -9.78 8.12 4.25
C TRP A 143 -9.22 7.56 5.56
N LEU A 144 -8.89 6.28 5.56
CA LEU A 144 -8.48 5.56 6.77
C LEU A 144 -7.01 5.76 7.15
N THR A 145 -6.17 6.22 6.23
CA THR A 145 -4.72 6.33 6.45
C THR A 145 -4.25 7.76 6.71
N THR A 146 -4.91 8.77 6.12
CA THR A 146 -4.48 10.19 6.22
C THR A 146 -5.43 11.08 7.03
N MET A 147 -6.72 10.71 7.07
CA MET A 147 -7.78 11.51 7.69
C MET A 147 -8.12 11.07 9.12
N ILE A 148 -7.26 10.24 9.74
CA ILE A 148 -7.35 9.87 11.16
C ILE A 148 -6.19 10.52 11.92
N GLY A 149 -6.52 11.27 12.97
CA GLY A 149 -5.56 11.82 13.93
C GLY A 149 -5.36 10.88 15.10
N HIS A 150 -4.12 10.81 15.60
CA HIS A 150 -3.75 10.05 16.77
C HIS A 150 -2.74 10.86 17.60
N GLU A 151 -2.94 10.93 18.91
CA GLU A 151 -2.05 11.65 19.83
C GLU A 151 -2.15 11.07 21.25
N ASN A 152 -1.10 11.23 22.05
CA ASN A 152 -1.10 10.82 23.45
C ASN A 152 -0.90 12.03 24.37
N ILE A 153 -1.58 12.02 25.51
CA ILE A 153 -1.38 12.99 26.59
C ILE A 153 -1.16 12.28 27.93
N LEU A 154 -0.16 12.72 28.68
CA LEU A 154 0.10 12.22 30.04
C LEU A 154 -0.87 12.87 31.01
N ILE A 155 -1.48 12.05 31.89
CA ILE A 155 -2.38 12.53 32.93
C ILE A 155 -1.62 13.46 33.89
N ASP A 156 -0.35 13.17 34.19
CA ASP A 156 0.51 14.03 35.01
C ASP A 156 0.72 15.43 34.42
N SER A 157 0.70 15.57 33.08
CA SER A 157 0.77 16.89 32.43
C SER A 157 -0.48 17.73 32.68
N LEU A 158 -1.62 17.09 32.95
CA LEU A 158 -2.87 17.76 33.35
C LEU A 158 -2.84 18.17 34.82
N ILE A 159 -2.21 17.36 35.68
CA ILE A 159 -2.13 17.59 37.13
C ILE A 159 -1.10 18.69 37.47
N SER A 160 0.07 18.63 36.86
CA SER A 160 1.24 19.45 37.22
C SER A 160 1.12 20.92 36.82
N LYS A 161 0.30 21.23 35.80
CA LYS A 161 0.17 22.60 35.28
C LYS A 161 -1.11 23.26 35.80
N LYS A 162 -0.95 24.21 36.71
CA LYS A 162 -2.01 25.14 37.09
C LYS A 162 -2.14 26.22 36.02
N TRP A 163 -3.27 26.27 35.33
CA TRP A 163 -3.52 27.27 34.29
C TRP A 163 -3.92 28.60 34.91
N ILE A 164 -3.27 29.68 34.49
CA ILE A 164 -3.65 31.06 34.84
C ILE A 164 -4.20 31.69 33.57
N ILE A 165 -5.49 31.98 33.56
CA ILE A 165 -6.22 32.51 32.41
C ILE A 165 -6.42 34.03 32.61
N PRO A 166 -6.06 34.87 31.63
CA PRO A 166 -6.41 36.28 31.64
C PRO A 166 -7.93 36.50 31.63
N ASP A 167 -8.40 37.36 32.54
CA ASP A 167 -9.79 37.80 32.60
C ASP A 167 -10.09 38.79 31.45
N ALA A 168 -11.23 38.64 30.79
CA ALA A 168 -11.76 39.65 29.89
C ALA A 168 -12.65 40.65 30.65
N GLU A 169 -12.93 41.82 30.08
CA GLU A 169 -13.79 42.84 30.71
C GLU A 169 -15.19 42.31 31.11
N SER A 170 -15.71 41.34 30.35
CA SER A 170 -17.00 40.70 30.61
C SER A 170 -16.97 39.61 31.69
N ASP A 171 -15.78 39.21 32.15
CA ASP A 171 -15.65 38.08 33.06
C ASP A 171 -15.72 38.50 34.53
N PHE A 172 -16.24 37.62 35.37
CA PHE A 172 -16.03 37.74 36.80
C PHE A 172 -14.57 37.40 37.12
N VAL A 173 -13.93 38.25 37.93
CA VAL A 173 -12.52 38.16 38.30
C VAL A 173 -12.15 36.73 38.76
N GLY A 174 -11.16 36.14 38.10
CA GLY A 174 -10.62 34.81 38.40
C GLY A 174 -11.53 33.62 38.05
N LEU A 175 -12.76 33.86 37.56
CA LEU A 175 -13.69 32.79 37.17
C LEU A 175 -13.15 31.91 36.03
N PRO A 176 -12.56 32.45 34.94
CA PRO A 176 -11.99 31.63 33.87
C PRO A 176 -10.91 30.67 34.38
N THR A 177 -10.02 31.18 35.25
CA THR A 177 -8.97 30.40 35.90
C THR A 177 -9.56 29.30 36.78
N HIS A 178 -10.53 29.63 37.65
CA HIS A 178 -11.16 28.66 38.53
C HIS A 178 -11.87 27.55 37.75
N ARG A 179 -12.73 27.91 36.80
CA ARG A 179 -13.48 26.94 35.98
C ARG A 179 -12.58 26.02 35.17
N THR A 180 -11.52 26.57 34.56
CA THR A 180 -10.57 25.77 33.79
C THR A 180 -9.92 24.70 34.65
N ASN A 181 -9.33 25.08 35.79
CA ASN A 181 -8.65 24.12 36.66
C ASN A 181 -9.64 23.12 37.30
N GLN A 182 -10.85 23.55 37.64
CA GLN A 182 -11.90 22.68 38.17
C GLN A 182 -12.36 21.63 37.15
N LEU A 183 -12.61 22.04 35.90
CA LEU A 183 -13.00 21.11 34.83
C LEU A 183 -11.90 20.06 34.58
N LEU A 184 -10.63 20.47 34.54
CA LEU A 184 -9.51 19.56 34.37
C LEU A 184 -9.42 18.53 35.50
N GLN A 185 -9.69 18.95 36.75
CA GLN A 185 -9.77 18.02 37.87
C GLN A 185 -10.91 17.00 37.70
N TYR A 186 -12.09 17.43 37.23
CA TYR A 186 -13.18 16.49 36.96
C TYR A 186 -12.86 15.52 35.82
N ILE A 187 -12.15 15.96 34.78
CA ILE A 187 -11.69 15.10 33.69
C ILE A 187 -10.70 14.05 34.21
N ILE A 188 -9.72 14.46 35.04
CA ILE A 188 -8.78 13.52 35.67
C ILE A 188 -9.51 12.49 36.53
N GLN A 189 -10.49 12.93 37.34
CA GLN A 189 -11.33 12.03 38.13
C GLN A 189 -12.12 11.04 37.25
N ALA A 190 -12.63 11.49 36.11
CA ALA A 190 -13.34 10.63 35.16
C ALA A 190 -12.43 9.58 34.51
N PHE A 191 -11.17 9.92 34.21
CA PHE A 191 -10.17 8.94 33.76
C PHE A 191 -9.90 7.89 34.84
N CYS A 192 -9.62 8.33 36.07
CA CYS A 192 -9.38 7.41 37.19
C CYS A 192 -10.57 6.49 37.45
N ALA A 193 -11.80 7.03 37.40
CA ALA A 193 -13.02 6.26 37.62
C ALA A 193 -13.34 5.27 36.48
N SER A 194 -12.90 5.54 35.25
CA SER A 194 -13.11 4.64 34.11
C SER A 194 -12.13 3.45 34.10
N GLY A 195 -10.97 3.58 34.75
CA GLY A 195 -9.91 2.57 34.74
C GLY A 195 -9.20 2.47 33.39
N ILE A 196 -8.40 1.41 33.22
CA ILE A 196 -7.77 1.09 31.93
C ILE A 196 -8.85 0.72 30.91
N GLY A 197 -8.79 1.31 29.72
CA GLY A 197 -9.80 1.14 28.67
C GLY A 197 -10.47 2.45 28.27
N ARG A 198 -11.62 2.35 27.58
CA ARG A 198 -12.32 3.51 27.03
C ARG A 198 -12.91 4.40 28.12
N LEU A 199 -12.79 5.71 27.95
CA LEU A 199 -13.45 6.68 28.82
C LEU A 199 -14.97 6.46 28.79
N ARG A 200 -15.61 6.41 29.96
CA ARG A 200 -17.07 6.23 30.07
C ARG A 200 -17.78 7.54 30.38
N LYS A 201 -18.88 7.80 29.68
CA LYS A 201 -19.79 8.93 29.92
C LYS A 201 -20.42 8.86 31.31
N SER A 202 -20.69 7.67 31.82
CA SER A 202 -21.12 7.41 33.19
C SER A 202 -20.12 7.86 34.26
N SER A 203 -18.83 7.98 33.92
CA SER A 203 -17.78 8.54 34.77
C SER A 203 -17.70 10.08 34.71
N MET A 204 -18.39 10.72 33.78
CA MET A 204 -18.32 12.17 33.50
C MET A 204 -19.49 12.97 34.10
N LYS A 205 -20.01 12.56 35.26
CA LYS A 205 -21.24 13.13 35.86
C LYS A 205 -21.18 14.65 36.12
N MET A 206 -19.99 15.16 36.42
CA MET A 206 -19.72 16.57 36.74
C MET A 206 -19.28 17.40 35.53
N ILE A 207 -19.25 16.82 34.33
CA ILE A 207 -18.70 17.45 33.13
C ILE A 207 -19.85 17.74 32.16
N ARG A 208 -19.86 18.94 31.55
CA ARG A 208 -20.87 19.36 30.56
C ARG A 208 -20.20 19.84 29.28
N SER A 209 -20.78 19.51 28.12
CA SER A 209 -20.24 19.90 26.81
C SER A 209 -20.09 21.42 26.66
N LEU A 210 -21.06 22.21 27.15
CA LEU A 210 -20.98 23.67 27.10
C LEU A 210 -19.82 24.23 27.95
N GLU A 211 -19.54 23.60 29.10
CA GLU A 211 -18.43 23.98 29.97
C GLU A 211 -17.09 23.68 29.29
N CYS A 212 -16.94 22.51 28.66
CA CYS A 212 -15.76 22.18 27.85
C CYS A 212 -15.54 23.20 26.72
N LYS A 213 -16.59 23.54 25.96
CA LYS A 213 -16.52 24.57 24.89
C LYS A 213 -16.08 25.94 25.43
N THR A 214 -16.59 26.31 26.60
CA THR A 214 -16.21 27.56 27.29
C THR A 214 -14.74 27.52 27.74
N VAL A 215 -14.29 26.42 28.32
CA VAL A 215 -12.90 26.27 28.78
C VAL A 215 -11.92 26.22 27.61
N ILE A 216 -12.29 25.66 26.45
CA ILE A 216 -11.48 25.76 25.23
C ILE A 216 -11.23 27.22 24.87
N TYR A 217 -12.26 28.06 24.89
CA TYR A 217 -12.13 29.50 24.63
C TYR A 217 -11.21 30.18 25.65
N TYR A 218 -11.35 29.87 26.94
CA TYR A 218 -10.48 30.39 28.00
C TYR A 218 -9.02 29.99 27.82
N LEU A 219 -8.75 28.71 27.56
CA LEU A 219 -7.42 28.18 27.33
C LEU A 219 -6.75 28.88 26.13
N LEU A 220 -7.48 29.11 25.04
CA LEU A 220 -6.94 29.79 23.86
C LEU A 220 -6.44 31.21 24.14
N ARG A 221 -6.95 31.91 25.18
CA ARG A 221 -6.44 33.22 25.60
C ARG A 221 -5.02 33.17 26.18
N THR A 222 -4.55 31.99 26.56
CA THR A 222 -3.18 31.79 27.06
C THR A 222 -2.18 31.45 25.98
N LYS A 223 -2.64 31.26 24.74
CA LYS A 223 -1.78 30.97 23.60
C LYS A 223 -0.76 32.09 23.45
N ILE A 224 0.52 31.71 23.40
CA ILE A 224 1.59 32.66 23.13
C ILE A 224 1.58 32.92 21.63
N GLU A 225 1.23 34.15 21.24
CA GLU A 225 1.22 34.55 19.84
C GLU A 225 2.65 34.73 19.33
N ILE A 226 3.03 33.86 18.38
CA ILE A 226 4.39 33.83 17.83
C ILE A 226 4.74 35.15 17.14
N ALA A 227 3.73 35.83 16.61
CA ALA A 227 3.86 37.16 16.02
C ALA A 227 4.46 38.22 16.96
N ASP A 228 4.24 38.07 18.28
CA ASP A 228 4.65 39.06 19.29
C ASP A 228 6.09 38.85 19.76
N ILE A 229 6.65 37.65 19.54
CA ILE A 229 7.98 37.24 20.03
C ILE A 229 8.99 36.97 18.92
N VAL A 230 8.55 36.84 17.68
CA VAL A 230 9.41 36.70 16.49
C VAL A 230 9.20 37.87 15.56
N THR A 231 10.27 38.40 14.97
CA THR A 231 10.19 39.40 13.90
C THR A 231 10.76 38.86 12.58
N PRO A 232 10.34 39.41 11.43
CA PRO A 232 10.84 38.98 10.13
C PRO A 232 12.35 39.12 9.96
N GLU A 233 13.03 40.01 10.69
CA GLU A 233 14.48 40.21 10.59
C GLU A 233 15.31 39.41 11.61
N MET A 234 14.66 38.72 12.56
CA MET A 234 15.38 38.01 13.62
C MET A 234 16.34 36.93 13.11
N SER A 235 17.51 36.83 13.72
CA SER A 235 18.42 35.70 13.46
C SER A 235 17.84 34.38 13.98
N LYS A 236 18.29 33.25 13.43
CA LYS A 236 17.88 31.90 13.88
C LYS A 236 18.08 31.72 15.40
N ALA A 237 19.25 32.11 15.91
CA ALA A 237 19.58 31.95 17.33
C ALA A 237 18.72 32.83 18.25
N ALA A 238 18.30 34.02 17.79
CA ALA A 238 17.39 34.87 18.54
C ALA A 238 15.97 34.28 18.55
N ALA A 239 15.48 33.81 17.39
CA ALA A 239 14.18 33.17 17.27
C ALA A 239 14.10 31.88 18.12
N GLU A 240 15.13 31.04 18.09
CA GLU A 240 15.18 29.81 18.90
C GLU A 240 15.03 30.10 20.40
N ARG A 241 15.77 31.08 20.92
CA ARG A 241 15.66 31.50 22.33
C ARG A 241 14.28 32.07 22.67
N ALA A 242 13.68 32.85 21.77
CA ALA A 242 12.36 33.44 21.99
C ALA A 242 11.24 32.39 21.98
N LEU A 243 11.35 31.39 21.11
CA LEU A 243 10.32 30.39 20.86
C LEU A 243 10.28 29.24 21.88
N GLU A 244 11.33 29.04 22.67
CA GLU A 244 11.47 27.87 23.54
C GLU A 244 10.28 27.71 24.52
N ALA A 245 9.91 28.81 25.20
CA ALA A 245 8.76 28.81 26.11
C ALA A 245 7.42 28.63 25.37
N ALA A 246 7.29 29.26 24.20
CA ALA A 246 6.08 29.20 23.38
C ALA A 246 5.84 27.78 22.85
N LYS A 247 6.89 27.08 22.40
CA LYS A 247 6.82 25.73 21.85
C LYS A 247 6.18 24.74 22.82
N SER A 248 6.74 24.63 24.03
CA SER A 248 6.24 23.69 25.03
C SER A 248 4.85 24.08 25.54
N HIS A 249 4.59 25.37 25.73
CA HIS A 249 3.29 25.87 26.17
C HIS A 249 2.18 25.62 25.14
N ASN A 250 2.38 26.09 23.90
CA ASN A 250 1.38 26.01 22.83
C ASN A 250 1.12 24.55 22.43
N ALA A 251 2.15 23.68 22.41
CA ALA A 251 1.95 22.27 22.14
C ALA A 251 1.01 21.60 23.16
N LEU A 252 1.24 21.82 24.47
CA LEU A 252 0.35 21.28 25.50
C LEU A 252 -1.06 21.91 25.42
N LEU A 253 -1.15 23.21 25.16
CA LEU A 253 -2.43 23.90 24.96
C LEU A 253 -3.25 23.26 23.84
N MET A 254 -2.63 23.00 22.68
CA MET A 254 -3.32 22.41 21.54
C MET A 254 -3.73 20.95 21.79
N LYS A 255 -2.91 20.16 22.49
CA LYS A 255 -3.31 18.81 22.95
C LYS A 255 -4.50 18.87 23.91
N LEU A 256 -4.51 19.85 24.81
CA LEU A 256 -5.60 20.02 25.77
C LEU A 256 -6.90 20.47 25.11
N LYS A 257 -6.80 21.39 24.14
CA LYS A 257 -7.93 21.76 23.28
C LYS A 257 -8.51 20.52 22.59
N GLN A 258 -7.65 19.72 21.94
CA GLN A 258 -8.08 18.49 21.27
C GLN A 258 -8.75 17.51 22.24
N LEU A 259 -8.17 17.33 23.44
CA LEU A 259 -8.78 16.48 24.47
C LEU A 259 -10.19 16.94 24.82
N LEU A 260 -10.38 18.24 25.07
CA LEU A 260 -11.68 18.81 25.42
C LEU A 260 -12.70 18.68 24.28
N GLU A 261 -12.27 18.84 23.03
CA GLU A 261 -13.11 18.60 21.85
C GLU A 261 -13.57 17.13 21.79
N LEU A 262 -12.69 16.17 22.10
CA LEU A 262 -13.05 14.76 22.14
C LEU A 262 -13.93 14.40 23.34
N VAL A 263 -13.78 15.08 24.48
CA VAL A 263 -14.71 14.97 25.60
C VAL A 263 -16.09 15.47 25.22
N VAL A 264 -16.18 16.60 24.50
CA VAL A 264 -17.44 17.13 23.95
C VAL A 264 -18.10 16.10 23.04
N LEU A 265 -17.35 15.56 22.07
CA LEU A 265 -17.87 14.53 21.16
C LEU A 265 -18.31 13.27 21.90
N THR A 266 -17.62 12.87 22.97
CA THR A 266 -18.01 11.73 23.80
C THR A 266 -19.32 12.02 24.55
N LEU A 267 -19.46 13.21 25.13
CA LEU A 267 -20.67 13.60 25.87
C LEU A 267 -21.90 13.73 24.95
N GLU A 268 -21.70 14.23 23.73
CA GLU A 268 -22.76 14.40 22.72
C GLU A 268 -23.04 13.10 21.95
N GLY A 269 -22.13 12.14 22.00
CA GLY A 269 -22.25 10.84 21.33
C GLY A 269 -23.33 9.92 21.92
N PRO A 270 -23.74 8.89 21.15
CA PRO A 270 -24.86 8.01 21.49
C PRO A 270 -24.53 6.93 22.53
N GLY A 271 -23.26 6.57 22.71
CA GLY A 271 -22.82 5.48 23.59
C GLY A 271 -22.30 5.94 24.96
N ASP A 272 -22.18 5.00 25.90
CA ASP A 272 -21.49 5.25 27.17
C ASP A 272 -19.96 5.28 26.99
N GLU A 273 -19.41 4.43 26.14
CA GLU A 273 -17.97 4.36 25.90
C GLU A 273 -17.53 5.36 24.81
N SER A 274 -16.43 6.05 25.06
CA SER A 274 -15.82 6.97 24.11
C SER A 274 -15.17 6.20 22.95
N PRO A 275 -15.52 6.47 21.69
CA PRO A 275 -14.76 5.97 20.56
C PRO A 275 -13.39 6.67 20.43
N TYR A 276 -13.23 7.85 21.03
CA TYR A 276 -12.11 8.76 20.80
C TYR A 276 -11.02 8.72 21.88
N LEU A 277 -11.38 8.32 23.11
CA LEU A 277 -10.53 8.45 24.29
C LEU A 277 -10.36 7.13 25.01
N GLN A 278 -9.12 6.71 25.23
CA GLN A 278 -8.76 5.50 25.96
C GLN A 278 -7.62 5.75 26.94
N VAL A 279 -7.78 5.26 28.17
CA VAL A 279 -6.72 5.21 29.18
C VAL A 279 -5.88 3.96 28.91
N ALA A 280 -4.61 4.14 28.56
CA ALA A 280 -3.76 3.03 28.10
C ALA A 280 -3.17 2.20 29.27
N ASP A 281 -2.51 2.88 30.21
CA ASP A 281 -1.75 2.26 31.32
C ASP A 281 -2.05 2.90 32.69
N GLY A 282 -3.08 3.75 32.76
CA GLY A 282 -3.42 4.52 33.95
C GLY A 282 -2.63 5.82 34.13
N SER A 283 -1.61 6.07 33.28
CA SER A 283 -0.79 7.29 33.31
C SER A 283 -0.95 8.15 32.06
N SER A 284 -1.44 7.56 30.97
CA SER A 284 -1.61 8.20 29.67
C SER A 284 -3.01 7.98 29.08
N VAL A 285 -3.45 8.97 28.31
CA VAL A 285 -4.69 8.92 27.54
C VAL A 285 -4.34 8.98 26.06
N THR A 286 -4.74 7.94 25.33
CA THR A 286 -4.71 7.86 23.87
C THR A 286 -5.92 8.58 23.31
N MET A 287 -5.67 9.47 22.35
CA MET A 287 -6.66 10.26 21.64
C MET A 287 -6.67 9.88 20.17
N MET A 288 -7.83 9.54 19.64
CA MET A 288 -8.04 9.27 18.22
C MET A 288 -9.25 10.03 17.70
N TRP A 289 -9.14 10.62 16.51
CA TRP A 289 -10.22 11.40 15.92
C TRP A 289 -10.21 11.38 14.40
N ARG A 290 -11.38 11.62 13.82
CA ARG A 290 -11.53 11.89 12.40
C ARG A 290 -11.14 13.34 12.13
N LYS A 291 -10.27 13.58 11.14
CA LYS A 291 -10.02 14.92 10.58
C LYS A 291 -11.06 15.19 9.51
N ASP A 292 -11.73 16.32 9.57
CA ASP A 292 -12.69 16.71 8.55
C ASP A 292 -12.01 17.39 7.35
N ILE A 293 -12.71 17.43 6.21
CA ILE A 293 -12.27 18.23 5.05
C ILE A 293 -12.44 19.70 5.44
N HIS A 294 -11.39 20.50 5.23
CA HIS A 294 -11.41 21.93 5.53
C HIS A 294 -12.42 22.67 4.64
N GLU A 295 -13.09 23.69 5.18
CA GLU A 295 -14.19 24.40 4.49
C GLU A 295 -13.80 24.99 3.14
N ASP A 296 -12.55 25.47 3.01
CA ASP A 296 -11.97 25.93 1.74
C ASP A 296 -12.14 24.91 0.61
N TRP A 297 -12.00 23.61 0.89
CA TRP A 297 -12.21 22.53 -0.09
C TRP A 297 -13.68 22.13 -0.17
N TYR A 298 -14.33 21.99 0.99
CA TYR A 298 -15.70 21.47 1.09
C TYR A 298 -16.75 22.39 0.45
N SER A 299 -16.45 23.69 0.36
CA SER A 299 -17.34 24.70 -0.25
C SER A 299 -17.40 24.65 -1.78
N LEU A 300 -16.50 23.89 -2.41
CA LEU A 300 -16.44 23.71 -3.86
C LEU A 300 -17.28 22.49 -4.30
N PRO A 301 -17.73 22.42 -5.55
CA PRO A 301 -18.20 21.17 -6.14
C PRO A 301 -17.15 20.07 -5.97
N ILE A 302 -17.57 18.85 -5.59
CA ILE A 302 -16.69 17.71 -5.39
C ILE A 302 -17.12 16.54 -6.27
N ALA A 303 -16.24 16.09 -7.16
CA ALA A 303 -16.31 14.78 -7.80
C ALA A 303 -15.43 13.78 -7.05
N HIS A 304 -15.97 12.62 -6.70
CA HIS A 304 -15.21 11.55 -6.04
C HIS A 304 -15.15 10.32 -6.94
N LEU A 305 -13.94 9.95 -7.35
CA LEU A 305 -13.63 8.84 -8.22
C LEU A 305 -12.82 7.81 -7.42
N ASP A 306 -13.38 6.64 -7.16
CA ASP A 306 -12.64 5.60 -6.45
C ASP A 306 -13.14 4.22 -6.88
N ALA A 307 -12.23 3.42 -7.44
CA ALA A 307 -12.52 2.09 -7.96
C ALA A 307 -12.94 1.08 -6.88
N THR A 308 -12.63 1.37 -5.62
CA THR A 308 -12.81 0.48 -4.46
C THR A 308 -13.56 1.16 -3.32
N MET A 309 -14.28 2.25 -3.63
CA MET A 309 -15.00 3.06 -2.65
C MET A 309 -15.90 2.19 -1.75
N GLN A 310 -15.81 2.41 -0.44
CA GLN A 310 -16.81 1.98 0.53
C GLN A 310 -17.75 3.17 0.83
N PRO A 311 -18.99 3.19 0.31
CA PRO A 311 -19.90 4.33 0.45
C PRO A 311 -20.18 4.72 1.91
N GLU A 312 -20.21 3.74 2.81
CA GLU A 312 -20.43 3.94 4.24
C GLU A 312 -19.32 4.78 4.88
N ILE A 313 -18.08 4.55 4.46
CA ILE A 313 -16.89 5.28 4.89
C ILE A 313 -16.86 6.66 4.23
N ALA A 314 -17.02 6.72 2.89
CA ALA A 314 -16.95 7.99 2.15
C ALA A 314 -17.98 9.01 2.65
N ARG A 315 -19.20 8.56 3.02
CA ARG A 315 -20.24 9.42 3.59
C ARG A 315 -19.90 10.05 4.94
N GLN A 316 -18.88 9.55 5.64
CA GLN A 316 -18.44 10.21 6.88
C GLN A 316 -17.73 11.55 6.62
N TRP A 317 -17.14 11.73 5.43
CA TRP A 317 -16.54 12.99 4.99
C TRP A 317 -17.37 13.74 3.95
N LEU A 318 -18.16 13.00 3.16
CA LEU A 318 -19.04 13.54 2.12
C LEU A 318 -20.50 13.10 2.40
N PRO A 319 -21.18 13.68 3.41
CA PRO A 319 -22.54 13.26 3.80
C PRO A 319 -23.55 13.27 2.64
N ASP A 320 -23.41 14.23 1.73
CA ASP A 320 -24.29 14.42 0.57
C ASP A 320 -23.86 13.61 -0.67
N LEU A 321 -22.95 12.65 -0.51
CA LEU A 321 -22.43 11.82 -1.60
C LEU A 321 -23.56 11.13 -2.37
N SER A 322 -23.75 11.55 -3.62
CA SER A 322 -24.68 10.93 -4.57
C SER A 322 -23.90 10.07 -5.58
N ILE A 323 -24.07 8.75 -5.50
CA ILE A 323 -23.40 7.82 -6.41
C ILE A 323 -24.13 7.87 -7.77
N LYS A 324 -23.44 8.37 -8.80
CA LYS A 324 -24.01 8.52 -10.15
C LYS A 324 -23.89 7.26 -11.00
N SER A 325 -22.81 6.50 -10.83
CA SER A 325 -22.54 5.30 -11.62
C SER A 325 -21.70 4.32 -10.82
N TYR A 326 -21.99 3.03 -11.02
CA TYR A 326 -21.09 1.94 -10.62
C TYR A 326 -20.34 1.49 -11.87
N ALA A 327 -19.00 1.53 -11.82
CA ALA A 327 -18.18 0.94 -12.88
C ALA A 327 -18.04 -0.56 -12.58
N GLU A 328 -18.95 -1.37 -13.11
CA GLU A 328 -18.85 -2.82 -13.01
C GLU A 328 -18.05 -3.38 -14.20
N THR A 329 -16.83 -3.85 -13.98
CA THR A 329 -16.17 -4.74 -14.94
C THR A 329 -16.75 -6.14 -14.79
N ALA A 330 -17.88 -6.38 -15.44
CA ALA A 330 -18.61 -7.65 -15.35
C ALA A 330 -17.90 -8.82 -16.05
N MET A 331 -16.86 -8.56 -16.86
CA MET A 331 -16.17 -9.58 -17.64
C MET A 331 -14.65 -9.41 -17.58
N VAL A 332 -13.93 -10.53 -17.52
CA VAL A 332 -12.49 -10.56 -17.77
C VAL A 332 -12.27 -10.24 -19.25
N PRO A 333 -11.47 -9.22 -19.61
CA PRO A 333 -11.15 -8.94 -21.00
C PRO A 333 -10.49 -10.16 -21.68
N GLU A 334 -10.72 -10.36 -22.97
CA GLU A 334 -10.24 -11.55 -23.70
C GLU A 334 -8.72 -11.71 -23.67
N GLY A 335 -7.97 -10.60 -23.57
CA GLY A 335 -6.51 -10.59 -23.42
C GLY A 335 -6.01 -10.94 -22.01
N VAL A 336 -6.89 -11.20 -21.04
CA VAL A 336 -6.53 -11.38 -19.63
C VAL A 336 -6.85 -12.80 -19.16
N TYR A 337 -5.90 -13.42 -18.46
CA TYR A 337 -6.08 -14.71 -17.81
C TYR A 337 -5.76 -14.60 -16.32
N ILE A 338 -6.77 -14.73 -15.47
CA ILE A 338 -6.65 -14.60 -14.01
C ILE A 338 -6.72 -15.98 -13.35
N ARG A 339 -5.69 -16.32 -12.58
CA ARG A 339 -5.67 -17.50 -11.71
C ARG A 339 -5.67 -17.06 -10.26
N GLN A 340 -6.42 -17.76 -9.42
CA GLN A 340 -6.47 -17.46 -7.99
C GLN A 340 -6.20 -18.70 -7.14
N VAL A 341 -5.35 -18.54 -6.12
CA VAL A 341 -5.13 -19.57 -5.10
C VAL A 341 -6.42 -19.80 -4.31
N ARG A 342 -6.88 -21.05 -4.21
CA ARG A 342 -8.18 -21.37 -3.60
C ARG A 342 -8.11 -21.75 -2.12
N ASP A 343 -6.97 -22.24 -1.66
CA ASP A 343 -6.83 -23.02 -0.43
C ASP A 343 -5.95 -22.37 0.65
N GLN A 344 -5.11 -21.39 0.31
CA GLN A 344 -4.24 -20.71 1.26
C GLN A 344 -4.44 -19.19 1.29
N ALA A 345 -4.50 -18.62 2.49
CA ALA A 345 -4.51 -17.16 2.67
C ALA A 345 -3.16 -16.52 2.37
N VAL A 346 -2.07 -17.31 2.46
CA VAL A 346 -0.69 -16.84 2.30
C VAL A 346 -0.44 -15.64 3.24
N SER A 347 -0.70 -15.86 4.53
CA SER A 347 -0.61 -14.82 5.56
C SER A 347 0.82 -14.32 5.74
N TYR A 348 0.99 -13.11 6.29
CA TYR A 348 2.34 -12.60 6.56
C TYR A 348 3.11 -13.51 7.51
N THR A 349 2.42 -14.15 8.47
CA THR A 349 3.04 -15.16 9.35
C THR A 349 3.55 -16.41 8.61
N MET A 350 3.10 -16.67 7.38
CA MET A 350 3.59 -17.76 6.53
C MET A 350 4.79 -17.34 5.69
N ILE A 351 4.81 -16.09 5.20
CA ILE A 351 5.77 -15.63 4.17
C ILE A 351 6.63 -14.43 4.61
N ARG A 352 6.72 -14.15 5.92
CA ARG A 352 7.57 -13.09 6.45
C ARG A 352 8.28 -13.60 7.70
N PRO A 353 9.63 -13.69 7.71
CA PRO A 353 10.39 -13.99 8.91
C PRO A 353 10.05 -13.00 10.03
N ASP A 354 9.60 -13.50 11.18
CA ASP A 354 9.30 -12.70 12.36
C ASP A 354 10.33 -12.99 13.46
N GLU A 355 11.09 -11.97 13.85
CA GLU A 355 12.15 -12.08 14.87
C GLU A 355 11.61 -12.56 16.23
N ASN A 356 10.33 -12.33 16.51
CA ASN A 356 9.67 -12.76 17.74
C ASN A 356 9.07 -14.17 17.64
N ALA A 357 9.05 -14.78 16.45
CA ALA A 357 8.56 -16.15 16.28
C ALA A 357 9.61 -17.17 16.75
N SER A 358 9.17 -18.40 17.04
CA SER A 358 10.10 -19.49 17.37
C SER A 358 11.10 -19.76 16.24
N PRO A 359 12.31 -20.27 16.52
CA PRO A 359 13.30 -20.58 15.48
C PRO A 359 12.76 -21.50 14.37
N GLN A 360 11.91 -22.46 14.71
CA GLN A 360 11.26 -23.37 13.75
C GLN A 360 10.28 -22.63 12.82
N ASN A 361 9.51 -21.69 13.35
CA ASN A 361 8.58 -20.88 12.56
C ASN A 361 9.34 -19.91 11.65
N GLN A 362 10.40 -19.28 12.17
CA GLN A 362 11.29 -18.44 11.36
C GLN A 362 11.90 -19.23 10.20
N GLN A 363 12.38 -20.45 10.44
CA GLN A 363 12.92 -21.30 9.38
C GLN A 363 11.85 -21.66 8.34
N THR A 364 10.64 -21.97 8.77
CA THR A 364 9.50 -22.24 7.86
C THR A 364 9.18 -21.02 6.99
N GLN A 365 9.14 -19.83 7.59
CA GLN A 365 8.91 -18.57 6.89
C GLN A 365 10.00 -18.28 5.84
N ARG A 366 11.27 -18.50 6.20
CA ARG A 366 12.40 -18.37 5.26
C ARG A 366 12.33 -19.38 4.12
N ASN A 367 11.97 -20.63 4.42
CA ASN A 367 11.79 -21.67 3.40
C ASN A 367 10.67 -21.30 2.41
N ASN A 368 9.57 -20.71 2.89
CA ASN A 368 8.49 -20.21 2.03
C ASN A 368 8.96 -19.04 1.16
N CYS A 369 9.73 -18.09 1.71
CA CYS A 369 10.34 -17.00 0.94
C CYS A 369 11.30 -17.53 -0.14
N ALA A 370 12.11 -18.55 0.18
CA ALA A 370 12.97 -19.21 -0.80
C ALA A 370 12.18 -19.98 -1.88
N CYS A 371 10.98 -20.48 -1.55
CA CYS A 371 10.05 -21.03 -2.54
C CYS A 371 9.54 -19.95 -3.50
N ILE A 372 9.11 -18.82 -2.95
CA ILE A 372 8.67 -17.64 -3.73
C ILE A 372 9.81 -17.15 -4.63
N ALA A 373 11.03 -17.02 -4.11
CA ALA A 373 12.20 -16.57 -4.88
C ALA A 373 12.45 -17.44 -6.12
N ARG A 374 12.42 -18.77 -5.96
CA ARG A 374 12.56 -19.72 -7.08
C ARG A 374 11.39 -19.64 -8.06
N PHE A 375 10.17 -19.44 -7.56
CA PHE A 375 9.01 -19.21 -8.40
C PHE A 375 9.16 -17.95 -9.26
N LEU A 376 9.59 -16.83 -8.67
CA LEU A 376 9.84 -15.60 -9.42
C LEU A 376 11.00 -15.76 -10.43
N GLU A 377 12.08 -16.47 -10.08
CA GLU A 377 13.16 -16.81 -11.01
C GLU A 377 12.64 -17.57 -12.24
N ALA A 378 11.80 -18.59 -12.03
CA ALA A 378 11.19 -19.34 -13.11
C ALA A 378 10.25 -18.46 -13.97
N LYS A 379 9.45 -17.60 -13.33
CA LYS A 379 8.50 -16.70 -14.01
C LYS A 379 9.20 -15.61 -14.82
N GLU A 380 10.25 -15.01 -14.30
CA GLU A 380 11.04 -14.01 -15.03
C GLU A 380 11.55 -14.58 -16.36
N HIS A 381 12.04 -15.82 -16.34
CA HIS A 381 12.50 -16.48 -17.55
C HIS A 381 11.37 -16.98 -18.44
N GLN A 382 10.25 -17.45 -17.87
CA GLN A 382 9.04 -17.80 -18.64
C GLN A 382 8.49 -16.59 -19.41
N TYR A 383 8.62 -15.39 -18.85
CA TYR A 383 8.14 -14.14 -19.43
C TYR A 383 9.27 -13.25 -19.96
N ALA A 384 10.45 -13.79 -20.27
CA ALA A 384 11.63 -12.99 -20.65
C ALA A 384 11.45 -12.10 -21.90
N ALA A 385 10.52 -12.45 -22.79
CA ALA A 385 10.15 -11.63 -23.96
C ALA A 385 9.20 -10.46 -23.62
N GLN A 386 8.68 -10.44 -22.39
CA GLN A 386 7.78 -9.43 -21.83
C GLN A 386 8.38 -8.91 -20.51
N ARG A 387 7.69 -7.95 -19.87
CA ARG A 387 8.02 -7.55 -18.49
C ARG A 387 7.12 -8.30 -17.51
N MET A 388 7.58 -8.49 -16.28
CA MET A 388 6.73 -8.99 -15.20
C MET A 388 6.75 -8.07 -13.99
N VAL A 389 5.76 -8.21 -13.13
CA VAL A 389 5.75 -7.58 -11.81
C VAL A 389 5.34 -8.57 -10.73
N ALA A 390 5.99 -8.49 -9.57
CA ALA A 390 5.56 -9.16 -8.35
C ALA A 390 5.31 -8.16 -7.23
N ILE A 391 4.13 -8.23 -6.62
CA ILE A 391 3.73 -7.41 -5.47
C ILE A 391 3.55 -8.32 -4.26
N MET A 392 4.19 -7.97 -3.14
CA MET A 392 4.18 -8.80 -1.93
C MET A 392 4.33 -7.94 -0.66
N PRO A 393 4.30 -8.52 0.56
CA PRO A 393 4.53 -7.73 1.77
C PRO A 393 5.98 -7.24 1.83
N LYS A 394 6.20 -6.02 2.36
CA LYS A 394 7.55 -5.41 2.46
C LYS A 394 8.60 -6.32 3.11
N GLY A 395 8.22 -7.05 4.16
CA GLY A 395 9.13 -8.00 4.82
C GLY A 395 9.41 -9.26 4.00
N THR A 396 8.46 -9.70 3.17
CA THR A 396 8.64 -10.80 2.22
C THR A 396 9.56 -10.37 1.09
N GLU A 397 9.35 -9.18 0.53
CA GLU A 397 10.20 -8.57 -0.50
C GLU A 397 11.66 -8.58 -0.04
N ALA A 398 11.93 -8.03 1.15
CA ALA A 398 13.28 -7.96 1.71
C ALA A 398 13.96 -9.34 1.81
N GLU A 399 13.24 -10.38 2.22
CA GLU A 399 13.80 -11.74 2.35
C GLU A 399 13.96 -12.43 0.98
N VAL A 400 12.99 -12.26 0.06
CA VAL A 400 13.05 -12.81 -1.31
C VAL A 400 14.26 -12.24 -2.06
N LEU A 401 14.49 -10.93 -1.98
CA LEU A 401 15.59 -10.24 -2.65
C LEU A 401 16.98 -10.64 -2.14
N ARG A 402 17.09 -11.38 -1.02
CA ARG A 402 18.36 -11.97 -0.59
C ARG A 402 18.84 -13.11 -1.48
N THR A 403 17.91 -13.76 -2.19
CA THR A 403 18.19 -14.97 -2.98
C THR A 403 17.72 -14.86 -4.43
N PHE A 404 16.81 -13.95 -4.73
CA PHE A 404 16.38 -13.60 -6.09
C PHE A 404 16.90 -12.21 -6.47
N THR A 405 17.54 -12.10 -7.63
CA THR A 405 18.00 -10.82 -8.18
C THR A 405 17.19 -10.50 -9.43
N PRO A 406 16.23 -9.56 -9.37
CA PRO A 406 15.41 -9.23 -10.52
C PRO A 406 16.25 -8.60 -11.63
N SER A 407 15.95 -8.96 -12.88
CA SER A 407 16.47 -8.28 -14.06
C SER A 407 15.78 -6.92 -14.27
N ALA A 408 16.27 -6.14 -15.23
CA ALA A 408 15.65 -4.86 -15.61
C ALA A 408 14.20 -5.00 -16.13
N ASN A 409 13.77 -6.20 -16.51
CA ASN A 409 12.42 -6.48 -17.00
C ASN A 409 11.45 -6.93 -15.89
N THR A 410 11.91 -7.02 -14.64
CA THR A 410 11.10 -7.47 -13.49
C THR A 410 10.91 -6.34 -12.49
N GLY A 411 9.66 -5.90 -12.35
CA GLY A 411 9.24 -5.02 -11.26
C GLY A 411 9.02 -5.79 -9.97
N ILE A 412 9.55 -5.27 -8.86
CA ILE A 412 9.26 -5.77 -7.51
C ILE A 412 8.69 -4.61 -6.69
N ALA A 413 7.60 -4.84 -5.97
CA ALA A 413 7.00 -3.84 -5.10
C ALA A 413 6.28 -4.45 -3.90
N HIS A 414 5.80 -3.59 -3.00
CA HIS A 414 5.03 -4.00 -1.85
C HIS A 414 3.74 -3.23 -1.62
N PHE A 415 2.80 -3.89 -0.94
CA PHE A 415 1.53 -3.29 -0.51
C PHE A 415 1.75 -1.97 0.23
N GLY A 416 0.93 -0.96 -0.08
CA GLY A 416 1.04 0.40 0.46
C GLY A 416 2.10 1.29 -0.18
N ASN A 417 2.92 0.80 -1.13
CA ASN A 417 3.94 1.57 -1.85
C ASN A 417 3.83 1.43 -3.38
N ILE A 418 2.60 1.32 -3.88
CA ILE A 418 2.29 1.14 -5.32
C ILE A 418 1.33 2.21 -5.86
N ARG A 419 0.81 3.09 -4.98
CA ARG A 419 -0.07 4.19 -5.40
C ARG A 419 0.74 5.17 -6.27
N GLY A 420 0.09 5.71 -7.30
CA GLY A 420 0.72 6.61 -8.28
C GLY A 420 1.69 5.97 -9.29
N PHE A 421 2.09 4.70 -9.15
CA PHE A 421 3.02 4.06 -10.09
C PHE A 421 2.31 3.45 -11.32
N ASP A 422 2.63 3.95 -12.53
CA ASP A 422 2.00 3.51 -13.80
C ASP A 422 2.96 2.70 -14.71
N GLY A 423 4.15 2.35 -14.23
CA GLY A 423 5.22 1.73 -15.05
C GLY A 423 4.95 0.29 -15.52
N TRP A 424 3.84 -0.33 -15.07
CA TRP A 424 3.51 -1.74 -15.34
C TRP A 424 2.35 -1.96 -16.33
N ASN A 425 1.88 -0.92 -17.02
CA ASN A 425 0.80 -1.03 -18.03
C ASN A 425 1.07 -2.01 -19.19
N GLY A 426 2.32 -2.42 -19.41
CA GLY A 426 2.75 -3.32 -20.49
C GLY A 426 3.43 -4.60 -20.00
N VAL A 427 3.25 -4.99 -18.73
CA VAL A 427 3.73 -6.30 -18.25
C VAL A 427 2.90 -7.43 -18.87
N GLY A 428 3.52 -8.57 -19.16
CA GLY A 428 2.82 -9.78 -19.60
C GLY A 428 2.39 -10.68 -18.45
N TYR A 429 2.95 -10.46 -17.27
CA TYR A 429 2.69 -11.24 -16.07
C TYR A 429 2.69 -10.37 -14.81
N GLU A 430 1.68 -10.56 -13.98
CA GLU A 430 1.55 -9.98 -12.65
C GLU A 430 1.30 -11.09 -11.63
N VAL A 431 2.01 -11.05 -10.51
CA VAL A 431 1.72 -11.92 -9.36
C VAL A 431 1.60 -11.12 -8.09
N ILE A 432 0.56 -11.42 -7.33
CA ILE A 432 0.22 -10.75 -6.06
C ILE A 432 0.28 -11.80 -4.97
N ILE A 433 1.28 -11.69 -4.08
CA ILE A 433 1.59 -12.73 -3.10
C ILE A 433 1.11 -12.31 -1.73
N GLY A 434 0.16 -13.07 -1.18
CA GLY A 434 -0.46 -12.77 0.10
C GLY A 434 -1.49 -11.65 0.03
N ARG A 435 -1.84 -11.10 1.20
CA ARG A 435 -2.81 -10.01 1.31
C ARG A 435 -2.55 -9.10 2.52
N PRO A 436 -2.79 -7.78 2.42
CA PRO A 436 -2.94 -6.95 3.60
C PRO A 436 -4.16 -7.43 4.40
N GLN A 437 -4.03 -7.47 5.73
CA GLN A 437 -5.12 -7.84 6.64
C GLN A 437 -4.92 -7.03 7.92
N ILE A 438 -5.84 -6.10 8.17
CA ILE A 438 -5.90 -5.37 9.44
C ILE A 438 -6.35 -6.32 10.56
N LYS A 439 -5.91 -6.08 11.80
CA LYS A 439 -6.38 -6.86 12.96
C LYS A 439 -7.81 -6.44 13.34
N PRO A 440 -8.61 -7.35 13.94
CA PRO A 440 -9.95 -7.03 14.45
C PRO A 440 -10.01 -5.77 15.30
N SER A 441 -9.17 -5.68 16.35
CA SER A 441 -9.10 -4.53 17.25
C SER A 441 -8.83 -3.22 16.51
N ASP A 442 -7.87 -3.24 15.58
CA ASP A 442 -7.44 -2.04 14.87
C ASP A 442 -8.54 -1.58 13.88
N ALA A 443 -9.25 -2.54 13.25
CA ALA A 443 -10.40 -2.24 12.40
C ALA A 443 -11.58 -1.67 13.19
N GLU A 444 -11.85 -2.23 14.38
CA GLU A 444 -12.85 -1.73 15.32
C GLU A 444 -12.53 -0.32 15.78
N GLU A 445 -11.29 -0.05 16.22
CA GLU A 445 -10.84 1.28 16.65
C GLU A 445 -11.01 2.33 15.56
N ILE A 446 -10.55 2.04 14.36
CA ILE A 446 -10.71 2.93 13.20
C ILE A 446 -12.20 3.15 12.91
N ALA A 447 -13.01 2.09 12.87
CA ALA A 447 -14.43 2.21 12.61
C ALA A 447 -15.13 3.07 13.68
N TRP A 448 -14.87 2.83 14.95
CA TRP A 448 -15.56 3.54 16.02
C TRP A 448 -15.25 5.03 16.00
N VAL A 449 -14.00 5.40 15.68
CA VAL A 449 -13.59 6.80 15.50
C VAL A 449 -14.26 7.43 14.27
N VAL A 450 -14.23 6.74 13.13
CA VAL A 450 -14.75 7.25 11.85
C VAL A 450 -16.27 7.44 11.88
N PHE A 451 -16.99 6.50 12.48
CA PHE A 451 -18.46 6.51 12.60
C PHE A 451 -18.95 7.14 13.91
N GLY A 452 -18.04 7.60 14.78
CA GLY A 452 -18.36 8.29 16.03
C GLY A 452 -19.14 7.48 17.06
N LYS A 453 -19.05 6.15 17.03
CA LYS A 453 -19.78 5.25 17.94
C LYS A 453 -18.99 3.97 18.20
N VAL A 454 -18.99 3.50 19.45
CA VAL A 454 -18.48 2.15 19.78
C VAL A 454 -19.50 1.12 19.32
N GLY A 455 -19.06 0.23 18.44
CA GLY A 455 -19.85 -0.83 17.83
C GLY A 455 -19.56 -2.21 18.44
N GLN A 456 -19.86 -3.27 17.69
CA GLN A 456 -19.63 -4.63 18.17
C GLN A 456 -18.13 -4.95 18.13
N SER A 457 -17.59 -5.48 19.22
CA SER A 457 -16.20 -5.96 19.31
C SER A 457 -16.13 -7.48 19.20
N LEU A 458 -15.06 -7.98 18.59
CA LEU A 458 -14.64 -9.38 18.66
C LEU A 458 -13.78 -9.68 19.90
N ASN A 459 -13.51 -8.71 20.78
CA ASN A 459 -12.73 -8.88 22.02
C ASN A 459 -11.35 -9.52 21.80
N GLY A 460 -10.69 -9.19 20.69
CA GLY A 460 -9.39 -9.74 20.31
C GLY A 460 -9.43 -11.15 19.69
N GLU A 461 -10.61 -11.73 19.51
CA GLU A 461 -10.77 -12.98 18.75
C GLU A 461 -10.48 -12.76 17.25
N ARG A 462 -10.24 -13.87 16.54
CA ARG A 462 -10.05 -13.82 15.09
C ARG A 462 -11.37 -13.50 14.40
N TYR A 463 -11.29 -12.87 13.23
CA TYR A 463 -12.46 -12.66 12.40
C TYR A 463 -13.22 -13.96 12.13
N PRO A 464 -14.57 -13.96 12.23
CA PRO A 464 -15.38 -15.08 11.81
C PRO A 464 -15.29 -15.32 10.30
N VAL A 465 -15.73 -16.50 9.89
CA VAL A 465 -15.70 -16.96 8.50
C VAL A 465 -17.12 -17.29 8.06
N ARG A 466 -17.53 -16.79 6.89
CA ARG A 466 -18.82 -17.09 6.26
C ARG A 466 -18.63 -17.82 4.93
N ASP A 467 -19.68 -18.51 4.48
CA ASP A 467 -19.74 -19.03 3.13
C ASP A 467 -19.83 -17.89 2.10
N PHE A 468 -19.11 -18.06 1.00
CA PHE A 468 -19.05 -17.12 -0.10
C PHE A 468 -18.95 -17.86 -1.43
N LYS A 469 -19.12 -17.14 -2.54
CA LYS A 469 -18.98 -17.68 -3.90
C LYS A 469 -17.99 -16.86 -4.70
N ARG A 470 -16.99 -17.52 -5.30
CA ARG A 470 -16.14 -16.92 -6.32
C ARG A 470 -16.88 -16.90 -7.64
N LEU A 471 -16.85 -15.77 -8.32
CA LEU A 471 -17.31 -15.67 -9.70
C LEU A 471 -16.21 -16.19 -10.62
N MET A 472 -16.55 -17.10 -11.51
CA MET A 472 -15.67 -17.60 -12.55
C MET A 472 -15.93 -16.87 -13.87
N ALA A 473 -14.94 -16.78 -14.76
CA ALA A 473 -15.05 -16.13 -16.06
C ALA A 473 -16.08 -16.80 -17.00
N ASP A 474 -16.40 -18.08 -16.77
CA ASP A 474 -17.46 -18.81 -17.47
C ASP A 474 -18.87 -18.50 -16.94
N GLY A 475 -19.00 -17.53 -16.01
CA GLY A 475 -20.26 -17.14 -15.37
C GLY A 475 -20.70 -18.04 -14.22
N THR A 476 -19.96 -19.11 -13.91
CA THR A 476 -20.31 -20.03 -12.83
C THR A 476 -19.79 -19.57 -11.46
N GLY A 477 -20.34 -20.14 -10.40
CA GLY A 477 -19.86 -19.93 -9.04
C GLY A 477 -18.98 -21.08 -8.54
N ARG A 478 -17.96 -20.78 -7.73
CA ARG A 478 -17.24 -21.79 -6.91
C ARG A 478 -17.36 -21.44 -5.44
N HIS A 479 -17.59 -22.46 -4.60
CA HIS A 479 -17.70 -22.27 -3.16
C HIS A 479 -16.38 -21.75 -2.58
N ALA A 480 -16.48 -20.84 -1.63
CA ALA A 480 -15.36 -20.28 -0.91
C ALA A 480 -15.75 -19.91 0.51
N LYS A 481 -14.74 -19.61 1.32
CA LYS A 481 -14.89 -19.06 2.66
C LYS A 481 -14.36 -17.63 2.66
N GLN A 482 -15.12 -16.70 3.22
CA GLN A 482 -14.71 -15.30 3.37
C GLN A 482 -14.60 -14.96 4.85
N VAL A 483 -13.50 -14.31 5.20
CA VAL A 483 -13.33 -13.67 6.50
C VAL A 483 -14.15 -12.38 6.52
N TYR A 484 -14.89 -12.12 7.59
CA TYR A 484 -15.68 -10.89 7.73
C TYR A 484 -15.75 -10.44 9.18
N HIS A 485 -16.17 -9.20 9.40
CA HIS A 485 -16.51 -8.66 10.70
C HIS A 485 -18.05 -8.52 10.82
N PRO A 486 -18.67 -8.89 11.96
CA PRO A 486 -20.12 -8.81 12.12
C PRO A 486 -20.65 -7.37 12.26
N ASP A 487 -19.87 -6.43 12.81
CA ASP A 487 -20.17 -5.00 12.74
C ASP A 487 -19.96 -4.48 11.31
N PRO A 488 -21.00 -3.94 10.64
CA PRO A 488 -20.88 -3.39 9.29
C PRO A 488 -19.83 -2.27 9.17
N CYS A 489 -19.64 -1.46 10.22
CA CYS A 489 -18.70 -0.34 10.19
C CYS A 489 -17.25 -0.85 10.16
N ALA A 490 -16.93 -1.82 11.02
CA ALA A 490 -15.62 -2.46 11.04
C ALA A 490 -15.41 -3.39 9.85
N GLU A 491 -16.47 -3.97 9.28
CA GLU A 491 -16.39 -4.73 8.03
C GLU A 491 -16.00 -3.84 6.84
N ALA A 492 -16.59 -2.65 6.72
CA ALA A 492 -16.21 -1.70 5.68
C ALA A 492 -14.71 -1.33 5.78
N VAL A 493 -14.21 -1.09 7.00
CA VAL A 493 -12.79 -0.83 7.26
C VAL A 493 -11.92 -2.02 6.90
N ARG A 494 -12.29 -3.23 7.34
CA ARG A 494 -11.56 -4.47 7.05
C ARG A 494 -11.49 -4.74 5.55
N TRP A 495 -12.63 -4.59 4.86
CA TRP A 495 -12.76 -4.80 3.42
C TRP A 495 -11.87 -3.82 2.66
N ALA A 496 -11.92 -2.52 3.00
CA ALA A 496 -11.11 -1.49 2.36
C ALA A 496 -9.61 -1.82 2.46
N HIS A 497 -9.15 -2.28 3.63
CA HIS A 497 -7.75 -2.66 3.85
C HIS A 497 -7.32 -3.98 3.19
N THR A 498 -8.25 -4.86 2.82
CA THR A 498 -7.94 -6.21 2.35
C THR A 498 -8.33 -6.38 0.89
N GLU A 499 -9.63 -6.53 0.60
CA GLU A 499 -10.16 -6.67 -0.75
C GLU A 499 -9.95 -5.40 -1.58
N GLY A 500 -10.18 -4.21 -1.00
CA GLY A 500 -9.95 -2.93 -1.68
C GLY A 500 -8.51 -2.77 -2.15
N GLU A 501 -7.56 -2.92 -1.23
CA GLU A 501 -6.13 -2.88 -1.58
C GLU A 501 -5.73 -3.95 -2.62
N LEU A 502 -6.24 -5.19 -2.54
CA LEU A 502 -5.97 -6.22 -3.55
C LEU A 502 -6.49 -5.83 -4.93
N LEU A 503 -7.71 -5.30 -5.03
CA LEU A 503 -8.30 -4.84 -6.29
C LEU A 503 -7.49 -3.68 -6.89
N GLN A 504 -7.04 -2.74 -6.04
CA GLN A 504 -6.15 -1.66 -6.47
C GLN A 504 -4.81 -2.17 -7.00
N VAL A 505 -4.25 -3.23 -6.40
CA VAL A 505 -3.01 -3.87 -6.90
C VAL A 505 -3.24 -4.51 -8.26
N ILE A 506 -4.29 -5.32 -8.41
CA ILE A 506 -4.65 -6.00 -9.68
C ILE A 506 -4.87 -5.00 -10.83
N ALA A 507 -5.33 -3.79 -10.51
CA ALA A 507 -5.51 -2.74 -11.49
C ALA A 507 -4.18 -2.13 -12.01
N ARG A 508 -3.03 -2.35 -11.35
CA ARG A 508 -1.75 -1.72 -11.72
C ARG A 508 -1.17 -2.24 -13.02
N ALA A 509 -1.41 -3.50 -13.37
CA ALA A 509 -1.08 -4.02 -14.71
C ALA A 509 -2.06 -3.54 -15.81
N ARG A 510 -3.04 -2.69 -15.46
CA ARG A 510 -4.03 -2.09 -16.37
C ARG A 510 -4.82 -3.14 -17.16
N HIS A 511 -5.24 -4.21 -16.48
CA HIS A 511 -5.89 -5.37 -17.09
C HIS A 511 -7.13 -5.02 -17.93
N VAL A 512 -7.90 -4.00 -17.54
CA VAL A 512 -9.10 -3.53 -18.28
C VAL A 512 -8.78 -3.11 -19.72
N TRP A 513 -7.55 -2.68 -20.01
CA TRP A 513 -7.13 -2.20 -21.33
C TRP A 513 -6.38 -3.25 -22.16
N ARG A 514 -6.44 -4.53 -21.77
CA ARG A 514 -5.72 -5.62 -22.44
C ARG A 514 -6.61 -6.31 -23.46
N ASP A 515 -5.97 -6.73 -24.54
CA ASP A 515 -6.56 -7.49 -25.64
C ASP A 515 -5.61 -8.62 -26.06
N PRO A 516 -6.02 -9.54 -26.96
CA PRO A 516 -5.19 -10.67 -27.37
C PRO A 516 -3.81 -10.31 -27.97
N SER A 517 -3.62 -9.09 -28.48
CA SER A 517 -2.33 -8.60 -29.00
C SER A 517 -1.37 -8.13 -27.89
N ASN A 518 -1.89 -7.81 -26.72
CA ASN A 518 -1.13 -7.42 -25.53
C ASN A 518 -1.60 -8.22 -24.30
N PRO A 519 -1.34 -9.54 -24.26
CA PRO A 519 -1.93 -10.41 -23.26
C PRO A 519 -1.32 -10.19 -21.87
N LEU A 520 -2.11 -10.47 -20.84
CA LEU A 520 -1.72 -10.38 -19.43
C LEU A 520 -2.20 -11.63 -18.68
N GLN A 521 -1.30 -12.27 -17.93
CA GLN A 521 -1.68 -13.27 -16.93
C GLN A 521 -1.51 -12.69 -15.51
N ILE A 522 -2.51 -12.88 -14.66
CA ILE A 522 -2.52 -12.40 -13.27
C ILE A 522 -2.68 -13.60 -12.34
N ASP A 523 -1.70 -13.81 -11.46
CA ASP A 523 -1.77 -14.81 -10.40
C ASP A 523 -2.05 -14.13 -9.05
N ILE A 524 -3.26 -14.33 -8.53
CA ILE A 524 -3.67 -13.86 -7.20
C ILE A 524 -3.35 -14.96 -6.19
N ALA A 525 -2.16 -14.88 -5.59
CA ALA A 525 -1.65 -15.89 -4.67
C ALA A 525 -2.14 -15.65 -3.22
N THR A 526 -3.46 -15.64 -3.08
CA THR A 526 -4.20 -15.67 -1.81
C THR A 526 -5.65 -16.12 -2.05
N ASN A 527 -6.25 -16.77 -1.05
CA ASN A 527 -7.62 -17.29 -1.11
C ASN A 527 -8.73 -16.28 -0.78
N VAL A 528 -8.42 -14.99 -0.76
CA VAL A 528 -9.42 -13.92 -0.52
C VAL A 528 -10.43 -13.91 -1.66
N PRO A 529 -11.72 -14.21 -1.43
CA PRO A 529 -12.73 -13.98 -2.47
C PRO A 529 -12.80 -12.52 -2.87
N LEU A 530 -12.60 -12.24 -4.15
CA LEU A 530 -12.69 -10.89 -4.72
C LEU A 530 -13.93 -10.76 -5.61
N PRO A 531 -14.52 -9.56 -5.73
CA PRO A 531 -15.67 -9.28 -6.60
C PRO A 531 -15.25 -9.12 -8.07
N ILE A 532 -14.35 -9.97 -8.56
CA ILE A 532 -13.95 -10.03 -9.96
C ILE A 532 -14.01 -11.48 -10.46
N PRO A 533 -14.41 -11.72 -11.72
CA PRO A 533 -14.37 -13.05 -12.30
C PRO A 533 -12.93 -13.56 -12.44
N VAL A 534 -12.69 -14.84 -12.15
CA VAL A 534 -11.40 -15.52 -12.36
C VAL A 534 -11.51 -16.67 -13.35
N ASN A 535 -10.47 -16.92 -14.14
CA ASN A 535 -10.47 -17.99 -15.14
C ASN A 535 -10.20 -19.36 -14.51
N GLU A 536 -9.30 -19.39 -13.52
CA GLU A 536 -8.83 -20.65 -12.94
C GLU A 536 -8.65 -20.55 -11.41
N LEU A 537 -8.93 -21.64 -10.71
CA LEU A 537 -8.61 -21.81 -9.30
C LEU A 537 -7.48 -22.83 -9.14
N ILE A 538 -6.34 -22.39 -8.60
CA ILE A 538 -5.14 -23.21 -8.38
C ILE A 538 -4.89 -23.41 -6.87
N SER A 539 -4.17 -24.45 -6.46
CA SER A 539 -3.70 -24.54 -5.07
C SER A 539 -2.39 -23.75 -4.90
N TRP A 540 -2.06 -23.35 -3.68
CA TRP A 540 -0.77 -22.73 -3.40
C TRP A 540 0.40 -23.65 -3.79
N ASP A 541 0.29 -24.94 -3.46
CA ASP A 541 1.35 -25.92 -3.73
C ASP A 541 1.52 -26.14 -5.24
N ASP A 542 0.43 -26.24 -6.01
CA ASP A 542 0.48 -26.38 -7.47
C ASP A 542 1.10 -25.13 -8.12
N LEU A 543 0.72 -23.92 -7.65
CA LEU A 543 1.29 -22.67 -8.16
C LEU A 543 2.80 -22.60 -7.92
N MET A 544 3.26 -22.95 -6.71
CA MET A 544 4.69 -22.97 -6.39
C MET A 544 5.42 -24.12 -7.12
N ALA A 545 4.73 -25.21 -7.44
CA ALA A 545 5.29 -26.35 -8.17
C ALA A 545 5.62 -26.04 -9.64
N GLU A 546 5.04 -25.00 -10.23
CA GLU A 546 5.42 -24.51 -11.56
C GLU A 546 6.90 -24.14 -11.66
N ALA A 547 7.55 -23.82 -10.53
CA ALA A 547 9.00 -23.74 -10.40
C ALA A 547 9.65 -25.14 -10.37
N THR A 548 9.45 -25.89 -11.46
CA THR A 548 9.98 -27.25 -11.60
C THR A 548 11.51 -27.22 -11.60
N PRO A 549 12.18 -28.31 -11.17
CA PRO A 549 13.63 -28.41 -11.28
C PRO A 549 14.17 -28.13 -12.69
N LEU A 550 13.50 -28.61 -13.74
CA LEU A 550 13.86 -28.33 -15.13
C LEU A 550 13.71 -26.85 -15.48
N ALA A 551 12.61 -26.20 -15.11
CA ALA A 551 12.40 -24.78 -15.36
C ALA A 551 13.48 -23.93 -14.67
N LEU A 552 13.84 -24.26 -13.43
CA LEU A 552 14.91 -23.57 -12.69
C LEU A 552 16.29 -23.80 -13.31
N MET A 553 16.63 -25.02 -13.71
CA MET A 553 17.90 -25.29 -14.41
C MET A 553 17.97 -24.56 -15.75
N ALA A 554 16.87 -24.55 -16.52
CA ALA A 554 16.76 -23.83 -17.77
C ALA A 554 16.86 -22.30 -17.57
N ALA A 555 16.21 -21.75 -16.55
CA ALA A 555 16.34 -20.35 -16.13
C ALA A 555 17.81 -20.00 -15.82
N ARG A 556 18.48 -20.84 -15.03
CA ARG A 556 19.91 -20.71 -14.67
C ARG A 556 20.88 -20.96 -15.81
N GLY A 557 20.39 -21.40 -16.98
CA GLY A 557 21.16 -21.49 -18.20
C GLY A 557 21.73 -22.86 -18.55
N ILE A 558 21.72 -23.81 -17.61
CA ILE A 558 22.37 -25.11 -17.76
C ILE A 558 21.53 -26.23 -17.14
N ILE A 559 21.47 -27.36 -17.82
CA ILE A 559 20.69 -28.54 -17.43
C ILE A 559 21.63 -29.76 -17.46
N PRO A 560 22.21 -30.16 -16.32
CA PRO A 560 23.05 -31.35 -16.26
C PRO A 560 22.26 -32.66 -16.40
N ASP A 561 22.83 -33.64 -17.09
CA ASP A 561 22.22 -34.96 -17.24
C ASP A 561 22.45 -35.87 -16.03
N ASP A 562 23.47 -35.59 -15.23
CA ASP A 562 23.78 -36.34 -14.01
C ASP A 562 23.24 -35.68 -12.72
N TRP A 563 22.97 -36.53 -11.73
CA TRP A 563 22.40 -36.11 -10.46
C TRP A 563 23.31 -35.20 -9.61
N ASN A 564 24.63 -35.30 -9.76
CA ASN A 564 25.55 -34.45 -9.01
C ASN A 564 25.49 -33.01 -9.54
N GLY A 565 25.53 -32.83 -10.85
CA GLY A 565 25.35 -31.54 -11.49
C GLY A 565 23.99 -30.92 -11.18
N ARG A 566 22.90 -31.70 -11.26
CA ARG A 566 21.54 -31.22 -10.93
C ARG A 566 21.43 -30.70 -9.50
N ALA A 567 21.98 -31.44 -8.52
CA ALA A 567 21.95 -31.03 -7.12
C ALA A 567 22.83 -29.79 -6.86
N LEU A 568 23.95 -29.62 -7.56
CA LEU A 568 24.78 -28.42 -7.47
C LEU A 568 24.09 -27.20 -8.07
N VAL A 569 23.47 -27.33 -9.24
CA VAL A 569 22.70 -26.22 -9.85
C VAL A 569 21.51 -25.84 -8.98
N LEU A 570 20.86 -26.80 -8.33
CA LEU A 570 19.66 -26.62 -7.51
C LEU A 570 19.94 -26.74 -6.01
N SER A 571 21.12 -26.33 -5.54
CA SER A 571 21.56 -26.55 -4.15
C SER A 571 20.67 -25.86 -3.11
N ASP A 572 20.04 -24.75 -3.51
CA ASP A 572 19.02 -24.00 -2.76
C ASP A 572 17.68 -24.75 -2.62
N LYS A 573 17.37 -25.66 -3.55
CA LYS A 573 16.18 -26.52 -3.53
C LYS A 573 16.47 -27.89 -2.95
N PHE A 574 17.65 -28.44 -3.22
CA PHE A 574 18.09 -29.78 -2.86
C PHE A 574 19.50 -29.72 -2.26
N PRO A 575 19.62 -29.71 -0.91
CA PRO A 575 20.92 -29.64 -0.26
C PRO A 575 21.84 -30.83 -0.56
N THR A 576 21.28 -31.96 -1.01
CA THR A 576 22.02 -33.18 -1.33
C THR A 576 21.51 -33.85 -2.61
N VAL A 577 22.37 -34.66 -3.21
CA VAL A 577 22.02 -35.50 -4.38
C VAL A 577 20.85 -36.44 -4.07
N ASP A 578 20.83 -37.01 -2.86
CA ASP A 578 19.76 -37.93 -2.45
C ASP A 578 18.44 -37.21 -2.24
N ALA A 579 18.45 -35.93 -1.82
CA ALA A 579 17.24 -35.11 -1.76
C ALA A 579 16.63 -34.90 -3.15
N ALA A 580 17.46 -34.60 -4.16
CA ALA A 580 17.01 -34.47 -5.55
C ALA A 580 16.45 -35.79 -6.11
N LYS A 581 17.15 -36.91 -5.92
CA LYS A 581 16.68 -38.25 -6.33
C LYS A 581 15.38 -38.65 -5.66
N SER A 582 15.28 -38.42 -4.35
CA SER A 582 14.08 -38.75 -3.57
C SER A 582 12.89 -37.91 -4.01
N TRP A 583 13.11 -36.63 -4.35
CA TRP A 583 12.07 -35.80 -4.94
C TRP A 583 11.63 -36.33 -6.31
N ALA A 584 12.56 -36.70 -7.19
CA ALA A 584 12.26 -37.24 -8.52
C ALA A 584 11.51 -38.59 -8.46
N HIS A 585 11.82 -39.43 -7.48
CA HIS A 585 11.09 -40.67 -7.25
C HIS A 585 9.63 -40.42 -6.85
N ARG A 586 9.36 -39.34 -6.09
CA ARG A 586 8.01 -39.00 -5.62
C ARG A 586 7.17 -38.27 -6.66
N ASN A 587 7.80 -37.41 -7.47
CA ASN A 587 7.10 -36.48 -8.38
C ASN A 587 7.27 -36.83 -9.87
N GLY A 588 8.13 -37.80 -10.18
CA GLY A 588 8.51 -38.15 -11.55
C GLY A 588 9.83 -37.50 -11.98
N ALA A 589 10.60 -38.21 -12.79
CA ALA A 589 11.90 -37.72 -13.30
C ALA A 589 11.76 -36.79 -14.52
N ILE A 590 10.55 -36.66 -15.08
CA ILE A 590 10.27 -35.85 -16.27
C ILE A 590 10.64 -34.37 -16.05
N ASP A 591 10.46 -33.88 -14.82
CA ASP A 591 10.82 -32.52 -14.40
C ASP A 591 12.33 -32.29 -14.26
N PHE A 592 13.18 -33.19 -14.78
CA PHE A 592 14.62 -33.00 -14.89
C PHE A 592 15.18 -33.24 -16.29
N VAL A 593 14.34 -33.61 -17.26
CA VAL A 593 14.80 -34.07 -18.58
C VAL A 593 14.41 -33.06 -19.65
N ALA A 594 15.41 -32.50 -20.33
CA ALA A 594 15.17 -31.71 -21.53
C ALA A 594 14.85 -32.64 -22.72
N ASN A 595 13.89 -32.26 -23.56
CA ASN A 595 13.51 -33.05 -24.73
C ASN A 595 14.67 -33.14 -25.75
N SER A 596 14.72 -34.24 -26.50
CA SER A 596 15.79 -34.58 -27.45
C SER A 596 15.92 -33.64 -28.68
N ASN A 597 15.01 -32.67 -28.80
CA ASN A 597 14.89 -31.71 -29.92
C ASN A 597 15.75 -30.44 -29.76
N ASN A 598 16.78 -30.46 -28.91
CA ASN A 598 17.66 -29.31 -28.64
C ASN A 598 16.89 -28.04 -28.21
N LYS A 599 15.73 -28.22 -27.58
CA LYS A 599 14.85 -27.16 -27.10
C LYS A 599 14.32 -27.53 -25.73
N VAL A 600 14.16 -26.52 -24.87
CA VAL A 600 13.51 -26.65 -23.56
C VAL A 600 12.50 -25.52 -23.41
N THR A 601 11.33 -25.83 -22.87
CA THR A 601 10.33 -24.83 -22.52
C THR A 601 10.48 -24.46 -21.06
N ILE A 602 10.58 -23.16 -20.77
CA ILE A 602 10.51 -22.60 -19.43
C ILE A 602 9.04 -22.25 -19.17
N GLY A 603 8.40 -22.98 -18.26
CA GLY A 603 6.95 -22.93 -18.08
C GLY A 603 6.20 -23.35 -19.36
N GLU A 604 5.18 -22.58 -19.74
CA GLU A 604 4.31 -22.91 -20.89
C GLU A 604 4.53 -22.01 -22.12
N ARG A 605 5.37 -20.96 -22.00
CA ARG A 605 5.38 -19.84 -22.96
C ARG A 605 6.73 -19.53 -23.60
N HIS A 606 7.85 -19.98 -23.03
CA HIS A 606 9.17 -19.61 -23.51
C HIS A 606 10.02 -20.81 -23.90
N GLU A 607 10.19 -21.01 -25.20
CA GLU A 607 11.04 -22.06 -25.74
C GLU A 607 12.45 -21.52 -25.99
N VAL A 608 13.46 -22.20 -25.45
CA VAL A 608 14.86 -21.84 -25.63
C VAL A 608 15.62 -22.96 -26.28
N ASN A 609 16.48 -22.62 -27.23
CA ASN A 609 17.39 -23.57 -27.86
C ASN A 609 18.53 -23.93 -26.88
N ILE A 610 18.87 -25.20 -26.79
CA ILE A 610 19.94 -25.72 -25.93
C ILE A 610 20.98 -26.50 -26.74
N ARG A 611 22.24 -26.44 -26.31
CA ARG A 611 23.37 -27.14 -26.92
C ARG A 611 24.05 -28.05 -25.90
N PRO A 612 24.39 -29.29 -26.26
CA PRO A 612 25.08 -30.22 -25.36
C PRO A 612 26.57 -29.89 -25.26
N TYR A 613 27.07 -29.84 -24.03
CA TYR A 613 28.48 -29.72 -23.71
C TYR A 613 28.91 -30.90 -22.85
N ARG A 614 30.08 -31.46 -23.16
CA ARG A 614 30.76 -32.40 -22.31
C ARG A 614 31.55 -31.63 -21.27
N TYR A 615 31.30 -31.92 -20.00
CA TYR A 615 31.92 -31.22 -18.89
C TYR A 615 32.53 -32.19 -17.87
N ARG A 616 33.53 -31.72 -17.13
CA ARG A 616 34.07 -32.42 -15.96
C ARG A 616 34.48 -31.39 -14.91
N ILE A 617 33.97 -31.60 -13.70
CA ILE A 617 34.32 -30.78 -12.53
C ILE A 617 35.76 -31.13 -12.14
N ALA A 618 36.59 -30.11 -11.90
CA ALA A 618 37.99 -30.27 -11.52
C ALA A 618 38.13 -31.24 -10.34
N GLY A 619 39.04 -32.21 -10.47
CA GLY A 619 39.27 -33.25 -9.46
C GLY A 619 38.30 -34.43 -9.50
N LYS A 620 37.25 -34.41 -10.33
CA LYS A 620 36.40 -35.59 -10.59
C LYS A 620 36.98 -36.43 -11.73
N ARG A 621 36.80 -37.76 -11.65
CA ARG A 621 37.33 -38.70 -12.65
C ARG A 621 36.45 -38.81 -13.90
N GLN A 622 35.13 -38.73 -13.73
CA GLN A 622 34.17 -38.95 -14.81
C GLN A 622 33.66 -37.63 -15.38
N SER A 623 33.55 -37.56 -16.72
CA SER A 623 32.87 -36.48 -17.43
C SER A 623 31.40 -36.82 -17.66
N SER A 624 30.55 -35.81 -17.70
CA SER A 624 29.13 -35.92 -18.00
C SER A 624 28.73 -35.00 -19.16
N ILE A 625 27.47 -35.05 -19.56
CA ILE A 625 26.85 -34.11 -20.49
C ILE A 625 25.98 -33.13 -19.69
N LEU A 626 25.98 -31.88 -20.12
CA LEU A 626 24.96 -30.91 -19.75
C LEU A 626 24.48 -30.17 -21.00
N HIS A 627 23.28 -29.63 -20.92
CA HIS A 627 22.70 -28.81 -21.96
C HIS A 627 22.73 -27.35 -21.52
N ALA A 628 23.38 -26.48 -22.29
CA ALA A 628 23.41 -25.05 -22.02
C ALA A 628 22.53 -24.28 -23.02
N ARG A 629 21.87 -23.24 -22.53
CA ARG A 629 21.09 -22.30 -23.35
C ARG A 629 21.96 -21.64 -24.42
N SER A 630 21.44 -21.58 -25.64
CA SER A 630 22.20 -21.13 -26.83
C SER A 630 22.34 -19.61 -26.92
N ASP A 631 21.50 -18.88 -26.20
CA ASP A 631 21.51 -17.41 -26.11
C ASP A 631 22.49 -16.88 -25.05
N ILE A 632 23.12 -17.77 -24.27
CA ILE A 632 24.18 -17.41 -23.32
C ILE A 632 25.50 -17.25 -24.08
N SER A 633 26.14 -16.09 -23.93
CA SER A 633 27.41 -15.76 -24.58
C SER A 633 28.57 -16.63 -24.09
N ASP A 634 28.65 -16.86 -22.77
CA ASP A 634 29.64 -17.73 -22.13
C ASP A 634 28.97 -18.80 -21.25
N PRO A 635 28.53 -19.93 -21.86
CA PRO A 635 27.90 -21.01 -21.12
C PRO A 635 28.86 -21.73 -20.17
N ARG A 636 30.19 -21.61 -20.39
CA ARG A 636 31.19 -22.20 -19.49
C ARG A 636 31.24 -21.42 -18.19
N ALA A 637 31.27 -20.09 -18.23
CA ALA A 637 31.26 -19.26 -17.02
C ALA A 637 30.01 -19.51 -16.16
N VAL A 638 28.85 -19.69 -16.81
CA VAL A 638 27.61 -20.06 -16.11
C VAL A 638 27.73 -21.46 -15.48
N ALA A 639 28.30 -22.43 -16.18
CA ALA A 639 28.56 -23.76 -15.62
C ALA A 639 29.52 -23.70 -14.42
N GLU A 640 30.62 -22.95 -14.52
CA GLU A 640 31.60 -22.81 -13.43
C GLU A 640 31.02 -22.10 -12.21
N LYS A 641 30.07 -21.16 -12.39
CA LYS A 641 29.35 -20.49 -11.30
C LYS A 641 28.61 -21.48 -10.39
N TYR A 642 27.95 -22.49 -10.96
CA TYR A 642 27.13 -23.45 -10.20
C TYR A 642 27.88 -24.75 -9.85
N LEU A 643 28.72 -25.24 -10.76
CA LEU A 643 29.35 -26.55 -10.65
C LEU A 643 30.76 -26.47 -10.03
N GLY A 644 31.32 -25.27 -9.90
CA GLY A 644 32.71 -25.03 -9.56
C GLY A 644 33.65 -25.16 -10.76
N PRO A 645 34.98 -25.07 -10.54
CA PRO A 645 35.96 -25.09 -11.62
C PRO A 645 35.83 -26.33 -12.52
N LEU A 646 35.92 -26.14 -13.83
CA LEU A 646 35.83 -27.24 -14.82
C LEU A 646 37.20 -27.49 -15.47
N ASP A 647 37.62 -28.75 -15.52
CA ASP A 647 38.87 -29.16 -16.20
C ASP A 647 38.63 -29.70 -17.61
N ARG A 648 37.36 -29.94 -17.98
CA ARG A 648 36.93 -30.29 -19.33
C ARG A 648 35.67 -29.52 -19.70
N TRP A 649 35.67 -28.92 -20.89
CA TRP A 649 34.52 -28.24 -21.48
C TRP A 649 34.61 -28.31 -23.01
N GLU A 650 33.78 -29.13 -23.63
CA GLU A 650 33.80 -29.37 -25.08
C GLU A 650 32.37 -29.38 -25.65
N LEU A 651 32.11 -28.65 -26.73
CA LEU A 651 30.83 -28.72 -27.43
C LEU A 651 30.67 -30.10 -28.08
N VAL A 652 29.55 -30.77 -27.85
CA VAL A 652 29.27 -32.07 -28.47
C VAL A 652 28.59 -31.86 -29.81
N GLN A 653 29.29 -32.11 -30.91
CA GLN A 653 28.68 -32.18 -32.24
C GLN A 653 27.86 -33.48 -32.34
N LYS A 654 26.56 -33.39 -32.60
CA LYS A 654 25.76 -34.56 -33.01
C LYS A 654 26.18 -34.94 -34.44
N SER A 655 26.86 -36.08 -34.61
CA SER A 655 26.89 -36.75 -35.90
C SER A 655 25.47 -37.21 -36.24
N ILE A 656 24.91 -36.73 -37.35
CA ILE A 656 23.64 -37.21 -37.89
C ILE A 656 23.91 -38.57 -38.52
N GLU A 657 24.10 -39.61 -37.73
CA GLU A 657 24.14 -40.98 -38.24
C GLU A 657 23.74 -41.94 -37.11
N GLY A 658 22.59 -42.59 -37.28
CA GLY A 658 22.13 -43.69 -36.42
C GLY A 658 21.18 -43.31 -35.28
N LEU A 659 19.97 -42.85 -35.60
CA LEU A 659 18.85 -42.95 -34.66
C LEU A 659 18.01 -44.18 -35.04
N PRO A 660 17.78 -45.16 -34.13
CA PRO A 660 16.71 -46.13 -34.33
C PRO A 660 15.35 -45.41 -34.30
N PRO A 661 14.32 -45.93 -34.97
CA PRO A 661 13.03 -45.26 -35.09
C PRO A 661 12.43 -44.96 -33.73
N SER A 662 12.10 -43.69 -33.53
CA SER A 662 11.37 -43.11 -32.42
C SER A 662 10.08 -43.85 -32.09
N LEU A 663 9.80 -44.02 -30.80
CA LEU A 663 8.44 -44.07 -30.29
C LEU A 663 7.77 -42.72 -30.59
N VAL A 664 7.06 -42.67 -31.71
CA VAL A 664 6.10 -41.62 -32.04
C VAL A 664 4.93 -41.79 -31.08
N LEU A 665 4.81 -40.92 -30.09
CA LEU A 665 3.52 -40.65 -29.47
C LEU A 665 2.97 -39.37 -30.12
N SER A 666 1.88 -39.56 -30.84
CA SER A 666 1.12 -38.55 -31.55
C SER A 666 0.75 -37.35 -30.65
N PRO A 667 0.59 -36.16 -31.24
CA PRO A 667 0.07 -35.01 -30.52
C PRO A 667 -1.37 -35.29 -30.10
N VAL A 668 -1.68 -35.22 -28.81
CA VAL A 668 -3.07 -35.07 -28.37
C VAL A 668 -3.48 -33.64 -28.73
N ARG A 669 -3.99 -33.48 -29.96
CA ARG A 669 -4.85 -32.36 -30.33
C ARG A 669 -6.09 -32.39 -29.45
N GLY A 670 -6.60 -31.20 -29.16
CA GLY A 670 -7.78 -30.97 -28.35
C GLY A 670 -8.93 -31.94 -28.63
N GLY A 671 -9.61 -32.32 -27.56
CA GLY A 671 -10.80 -33.14 -27.60
C GLY A 671 -11.64 -32.85 -26.37
N SER A 672 -12.69 -32.07 -26.61
CA SER A 672 -14.00 -32.12 -25.97
C SER A 672 -14.21 -33.34 -25.06
N VAL A 673 -14.70 -33.07 -23.85
CA VAL A 673 -15.15 -34.06 -22.89
C VAL A 673 -16.21 -34.96 -23.53
N VAL A 674 -15.82 -36.20 -23.84
CA VAL A 674 -16.75 -37.30 -24.10
C VAL A 674 -16.69 -38.23 -22.89
N VAL A 675 -17.81 -38.28 -22.16
CA VAL A 675 -18.01 -39.13 -20.99
C VAL A 675 -18.09 -40.60 -21.45
N PRO A 676 -17.32 -41.55 -20.86
CA PRO A 676 -17.51 -42.95 -21.16
C PRO A 676 -18.71 -43.50 -20.37
N LEU A 677 -19.76 -43.82 -21.13
CA LEU A 677 -20.87 -44.68 -20.76
C LEU A 677 -20.38 -46.13 -20.56
N GLY A 678 -20.72 -46.74 -19.42
CA GLY A 678 -20.94 -48.18 -19.33
C GLY A 678 -20.32 -48.88 -18.13
N PHE A 679 -21.05 -48.92 -17.00
CA PHE A 679 -21.38 -50.19 -16.31
C PHE A 679 -22.66 -49.99 -15.49
N SER A 680 -23.67 -50.80 -15.81
CA SER A 680 -25.03 -50.77 -15.27
C SER A 680 -25.17 -51.78 -14.13
N ILE A 681 -25.81 -51.39 -13.02
CA ILE A 681 -26.65 -52.28 -12.20
C ILE A 681 -27.89 -51.53 -11.69
N ARG A 682 -29.05 -51.89 -12.29
CA ARG A 682 -30.41 -52.00 -11.71
C ARG A 682 -31.15 -50.74 -11.21
N GLY A 683 -32.04 -50.24 -12.07
CA GLY A 683 -33.50 -50.28 -11.80
C GLY A 683 -34.16 -49.07 -11.13
N ARG A 684 -34.62 -48.10 -11.93
CA ARG A 684 -35.99 -47.53 -11.99
C ARG A 684 -36.04 -46.39 -13.04
N PRO A 685 -37.18 -46.13 -13.72
CA PRO A 685 -37.24 -45.21 -14.87
C PRO A 685 -37.24 -43.73 -14.49
N LEU A 686 -36.66 -42.92 -15.38
CA LEU A 686 -36.39 -41.47 -15.31
C LEU A 686 -37.65 -40.56 -15.37
N GLU A 687 -38.86 -41.10 -15.19
CA GLU A 687 -40.11 -40.32 -15.36
C GLU A 687 -40.61 -39.65 -14.07
N GLU A 688 -40.06 -39.98 -12.90
CA GLU A 688 -40.45 -39.35 -11.62
C GLU A 688 -39.68 -38.06 -11.27
N PHE A 689 -38.59 -37.73 -11.98
CA PHE A 689 -37.77 -36.55 -11.66
C PHE A 689 -38.19 -35.26 -12.39
N MET A 690 -39.08 -35.36 -13.38
CA MET A 690 -39.50 -34.22 -14.23
C MET A 690 -40.83 -33.57 -13.77
N ARG A 691 -41.30 -33.84 -12.54
CA ARG A 691 -42.53 -33.25 -11.96
C ARG A 691 -42.36 -32.50 -10.63
N ALA A 692 -41.14 -32.06 -10.29
CA ALA A 692 -40.88 -31.25 -9.10
C ALA A 692 -40.16 -29.92 -9.43
N ALA A 693 -40.51 -29.31 -10.55
CA ALA A 693 -40.14 -27.94 -10.91
C ALA A 693 -41.34 -27.21 -11.54
N ALA A 694 -42.43 -27.12 -10.77
CA ALA A 694 -43.54 -26.19 -10.93
C ALA A 694 -43.85 -25.59 -9.56
#